data_AF-A0A7S4SQ19-F1
#
_entry.id   AF-A0A7S4SQ19-F1
#
_cell.length_a   1.000
_cell.length_b   1.000
_cell.length_c   1.000
_cell.angle_alpha   90.00
_cell.angle_beta   90.00
_cell.angle_gamma   90.00
#
_symmetry.space_group_name_H-M   'P 1'
#
loop_
_entity.id
_entity.type
_entity.pdbx_description
1 polymer ?
#
loop_
_entity_poly.entity_id
_entity_poly.type
_entity_poly.pdbx_seq_one_letter_code
_entity_poly.pdbx_strand_id
1 'polypeptide(L)'
;MASGEPYDPVVNGLHPGTLVEITGLPGPREKGCPPGVARDLNGCFGQLLHYTAESDKFAVQMLEEGEYLELSPANVIAAPEDRIQKPGEGGDEFSFDVVLGPRTQRRSVGEEVSACLSEKGFCVMKVVQPAEHNKDAFAQLKGLEEGGQFGRLPQEVEEGHLGRGGRAKAMWVNPEEVEGSFLETSDNKMTGIAQIVMPFTEDVLGCPLQDRTPALACLSMTDADEAEYDVPLATDEELTEYYETWYRSKLRMVQFFGPARGTVTLSAKESSPFEGPQSEYRLVVGGSTLLLVREDALEYSFAEPAEGEAGWIQCFLMTPGASLNFEGELTGDFTVLADKGAGPPPPTQDTVAVVSMAIQCAANMYDHHKEWASYMAGTDGQLEMPLLRFDYRPYYSDEVDMPNNTTFVKHCAIQEGIDMFDNRIFEISNMDADAMDPQCRQVLEVGCMILAQRGITKKMCNTHPIHASVSVGCDKEEWLNMPGVPRSVATNNQLAITANRFNYIFNLKGGSYVCDTACSSSLVATHLGKVNLLERRWDPLEWHMAQGTNLSLTVGLMIGGCASHMLSPGGRCFTFNASANGYNRGDGTAGFMLKAGNHDDERMAFLRGTQMGQDGRSASLSAPNGPAQEKCIWGAVREARMVPPESTVWECHGTGTSL
;
A
#
# COMPACT_ATOMS: atom_id res chain seq x y z
N MET A 1 -13.90 -2.10 38.70
CA MET A 1 -14.44 -0.89 38.06
C MET A 1 -13.49 0.25 38.36
N ALA A 2 -12.51 0.46 37.49
CA ALA A 2 -11.64 1.64 37.50
C ALA A 2 -11.43 2.00 36.03
N SER A 3 -12.50 2.48 35.40
CA SER A 3 -12.44 3.14 34.10
C SER A 3 -11.95 4.56 34.37
N GLY A 4 -10.64 4.77 34.25
CA GLY A 4 -10.03 6.10 34.30
C GLY A 4 -10.32 6.89 33.03
N GLU A 5 -11.60 7.19 32.77
CA GLU A 5 -11.92 8.31 31.90
C GLU A 5 -11.75 9.60 32.70
N PRO A 6 -11.01 10.60 32.20
CA PRO A 6 -10.89 11.88 32.88
C PRO A 6 -12.28 12.50 33.03
N TYR A 7 -12.62 12.87 34.26
CA TYR A 7 -13.82 13.64 34.56
C TYR A 7 -13.71 14.99 33.86
N ASP A 8 -14.51 15.23 32.82
CA ASP A 8 -14.55 16.46 32.01
C ASP A 8 -15.82 17.28 32.34
N PRO A 9 -15.87 17.96 33.51
CA PRO A 9 -17.05 18.73 33.92
C PRO A 9 -17.17 20.03 33.13
N VAL A 10 -18.42 20.48 32.94
CA VAL A 10 -18.70 21.83 32.44
C VAL A 10 -18.59 22.81 33.62
N VAL A 11 -17.62 23.72 33.55
CA VAL A 11 -17.37 24.73 34.59
C VAL A 11 -17.49 26.12 33.95
N ASN A 12 -18.29 27.01 34.56
CA ASN A 12 -18.61 28.34 34.01
C ASN A 12 -19.17 28.31 32.56
N GLY A 13 -19.84 27.21 32.18
CA GLY A 13 -20.36 27.02 30.81
C GLY A 13 -19.31 26.61 29.78
N LEU A 14 -18.04 26.45 30.19
CA LEU A 14 -16.94 26.02 29.32
C LEU A 14 -16.79 24.50 29.38
N HIS A 15 -16.59 23.89 28.23
CA HIS A 15 -16.32 22.46 28.08
C HIS A 15 -14.89 22.25 27.54
N PRO A 16 -14.22 21.13 27.86
CA PRO A 16 -12.96 20.80 27.21
C PRO A 16 -13.08 20.83 25.68
N GLY A 17 -12.13 21.46 25.02
CA GLY A 17 -12.11 21.74 23.59
C GLY A 17 -12.58 23.15 23.20
N THR A 18 -13.27 23.88 24.08
CA THR A 18 -13.72 25.26 23.80
C THR A 18 -12.53 26.20 23.60
N LEU A 19 -12.66 27.11 22.63
CA LEU A 19 -11.76 28.25 22.45
C LEU A 19 -12.04 29.30 23.53
N VAL A 20 -11.01 29.70 24.26
CA VAL A 20 -11.10 30.61 25.40
C VAL A 20 -10.21 31.82 25.23
N GLU A 21 -10.58 32.92 25.86
CA GLU A 21 -9.76 34.13 25.99
C GLU A 21 -9.27 34.28 27.44
N ILE A 22 -8.02 34.68 27.60
CA ILE A 22 -7.44 34.96 28.92
C ILE A 22 -7.74 36.41 29.32
N THR A 23 -8.24 36.61 30.54
CA THR A 23 -8.61 37.92 31.06
C THR A 23 -8.25 38.08 32.54
N GLY A 24 -8.02 39.33 32.97
CA GLY A 24 -7.73 39.67 34.37
C GLY A 24 -6.48 38.99 34.97
N LEU A 25 -5.55 38.52 34.13
CA LEU A 25 -4.33 37.84 34.56
C LEU A 25 -3.29 38.88 35.04
N PRO A 26 -2.67 38.72 36.22
CA PRO A 26 -1.61 39.61 36.67
C PRO A 26 -0.40 39.56 35.74
N GLY A 27 0.25 40.70 35.52
CA GLY A 27 1.38 40.81 34.60
C GLY A 27 2.62 40.01 35.04
N PRO A 28 3.59 39.77 34.13
CA PRO A 28 4.81 39.07 34.47
C PRO A 28 5.54 39.78 35.63
N ARG A 29 5.88 39.01 36.68
CA ARG A 29 6.54 39.48 37.94
C ARG A 29 5.62 40.22 38.92
N GLU A 30 4.32 40.31 38.66
CA GLU A 30 3.35 40.76 39.66
C GLU A 30 3.00 39.65 40.67
N LYS A 31 2.64 40.05 41.89
CA LYS A 31 2.29 39.12 42.96
C LYS A 31 0.98 38.41 42.62
N GLY A 32 1.02 37.09 42.43
CA GLY A 32 -0.14 36.27 42.06
C GLY A 32 -0.18 35.84 40.60
N CYS A 33 0.80 36.24 39.78
CA CYS A 33 0.99 35.75 38.42
C CYS A 33 1.28 34.21 38.44
N PRO A 34 0.54 33.39 37.67
CA PRO A 34 0.79 31.95 37.60
C PRO A 34 2.19 31.60 37.06
N PRO A 35 2.78 30.48 37.50
CA PRO A 35 4.05 30.00 36.93
C PRO A 35 3.90 29.70 35.43
N GLY A 36 4.87 30.11 34.63
CA GLY A 36 4.89 29.92 33.17
C GLY A 36 4.45 31.14 32.35
N VAL A 37 3.88 32.18 32.98
CA VAL A 37 3.47 33.41 32.27
C VAL A 37 4.69 34.31 32.03
N ALA A 38 5.19 34.31 30.79
CA ALA A 38 6.38 35.07 30.39
C ALA A 38 6.08 36.49 29.88
N ARG A 39 4.85 36.73 29.42
CA ARG A 39 4.36 38.00 28.85
C ARG A 39 2.93 38.29 29.32
N ASP A 40 2.42 39.48 29.00
CA ASP A 40 0.99 39.75 29.19
C ASP A 40 0.18 38.89 28.20
N LEU A 41 -0.75 38.11 28.73
CA LEU A 41 -1.60 37.18 27.97
C LEU A 41 -3.05 37.65 27.96
N ASN A 42 -3.39 38.78 28.60
CA ASN A 42 -4.75 39.30 28.55
C ASN A 42 -5.14 39.65 27.11
N GLY A 43 -6.22 39.05 26.63
CA GLY A 43 -6.65 39.17 25.23
C GLY A 43 -6.14 38.07 24.30
N CYS A 44 -5.22 37.21 24.75
CA CYS A 44 -4.74 36.07 23.97
C CYS A 44 -5.72 34.89 24.04
N PHE A 45 -5.75 34.09 22.99
CA PHE A 45 -6.63 32.93 22.86
C PHE A 45 -5.91 31.61 23.16
N GLY A 46 -6.67 30.64 23.68
CA GLY A 46 -6.20 29.29 24.01
C GLY A 46 -7.29 28.23 23.81
N GLN A 47 -6.91 26.96 23.72
CA GLN A 47 -7.86 25.84 23.78
C GLN A 47 -7.91 25.30 25.21
N LEU A 48 -9.12 25.20 25.77
CA LEU A 48 -9.32 24.57 27.07
C LEU A 48 -9.12 23.06 26.97
N LEU A 49 -8.21 22.48 27.74
CA LEU A 49 -7.87 21.05 27.68
C LEU A 49 -8.62 20.20 28.70
N HIS A 50 -8.70 20.65 29.94
CA HIS A 50 -9.44 20.02 31.04
C HIS A 50 -9.52 20.97 32.24
N TYR A 51 -10.33 20.58 33.22
CA TYR A 51 -10.45 21.25 34.51
C TYR A 51 -10.04 20.31 35.64
N THR A 52 -9.20 20.78 36.55
CA THR A 52 -8.73 20.01 37.71
C THR A 52 -9.44 20.47 38.96
N ALA A 53 -10.32 19.62 39.50
CA ALA A 53 -11.17 19.96 40.64
C ALA A 53 -10.39 20.13 41.96
N GLU A 54 -9.28 19.41 42.15
CA GLU A 54 -8.47 19.52 43.38
C GLU A 54 -7.75 20.86 43.51
N SER A 55 -7.35 21.45 42.37
CA SER A 55 -6.61 22.71 42.32
C SER A 55 -7.47 23.92 41.93
N ASP A 56 -8.72 23.70 41.50
CA ASP A 56 -9.63 24.72 40.95
C ASP A 56 -8.97 25.51 39.81
N LYS A 57 -8.47 24.78 38.80
CA LYS A 57 -7.76 25.35 37.66
C LYS A 57 -8.19 24.75 36.33
N PHE A 58 -8.19 25.60 35.30
CA PHE A 58 -8.25 25.20 33.90
C PHE A 58 -6.86 25.00 33.33
N ALA A 59 -6.66 23.88 32.65
CA ALA A 59 -5.51 23.66 31.79
C ALA A 59 -5.81 24.25 30.41
N VAL A 60 -5.07 25.28 30.01
CA VAL A 60 -5.25 25.98 28.73
C VAL A 60 -3.97 25.88 27.92
N GLN A 61 -4.11 25.49 26.66
CA GLN A 61 -3.02 25.49 25.68
C GLN A 61 -3.16 26.72 24.80
N MET A 62 -2.20 27.65 24.86
CA MET A 62 -2.25 28.92 24.13
C MET A 62 -2.06 28.72 22.63
N LEU A 63 -2.76 29.52 21.80
CA LEU A 63 -2.71 29.40 20.33
C LEU A 63 -1.45 30.01 19.70
N GLU A 64 -0.92 31.08 20.29
CA GLU A 64 0.15 31.87 19.67
C GLU A 64 1.52 31.19 19.79
N GLU A 65 1.96 30.91 21.02
CA GLU A 65 3.30 30.36 21.31
C GLU A 65 3.23 28.93 21.87
N GLY A 66 2.02 28.38 22.03
CA GLY A 66 1.82 27.02 22.49
C GLY A 66 2.21 26.79 23.94
N GLU A 67 2.14 27.80 24.81
CA GLU A 67 2.37 27.59 26.24
C GLU A 67 1.22 26.79 26.87
N TYR A 68 1.57 25.86 27.76
CA TYR A 68 0.60 25.18 28.62
C TYR A 68 0.51 25.93 29.95
N LEU A 69 -0.69 26.36 30.32
CA LEU A 69 -0.93 27.15 31.53
C LEU A 69 -2.06 26.55 32.37
N GLU A 70 -1.86 26.52 33.69
CA GLU A 70 -2.94 26.25 34.63
C GLU A 70 -3.45 27.57 35.23
N LEU A 71 -4.65 27.96 34.84
CA LEU A 71 -5.24 29.26 35.15
C LEU A 71 -6.48 29.12 36.03
N SER A 72 -6.76 30.12 36.87
CA SER A 72 -8.01 30.14 37.63
C SER A 72 -9.21 30.28 36.69
N PRO A 73 -10.37 29.65 36.97
CA PRO A 73 -11.59 29.85 36.21
C PRO A 73 -12.07 31.30 36.11
N ALA A 74 -11.62 32.19 37.01
CA ALA A 74 -11.91 33.62 36.93
C ALA A 74 -11.12 34.35 35.83
N ASN A 75 -10.04 33.74 35.33
CA ASN A 75 -9.16 34.30 34.31
C ASN A 75 -9.41 33.77 32.89
N VAL A 76 -10.41 32.92 32.73
CA VAL A 76 -10.69 32.22 31.46
C VAL A 76 -12.15 32.42 31.13
N ILE A 77 -12.42 33.03 29.98
CA ILE A 77 -13.77 33.21 29.44
C ILE A 77 -13.89 32.54 28.07
N ALA A 78 -15.10 32.25 27.61
CA ALA A 78 -15.32 31.83 26.23
C ALA A 78 -14.80 32.93 25.29
N ALA A 79 -14.07 32.55 24.24
CA ALA A 79 -13.57 33.51 23.26
C ALA A 79 -14.76 34.21 22.57
N PRO A 80 -14.86 35.55 22.64
CA PRO A 80 -15.94 36.29 21.99
C PRO A 80 -15.82 36.19 20.46
N GLU A 81 -16.90 35.80 19.78
CA GLU A 81 -16.91 35.64 18.30
C GLU A 81 -16.52 36.93 17.56
N ASP A 82 -16.90 38.10 18.09
CA ASP A 82 -16.61 39.41 17.51
C ASP A 82 -15.13 39.83 17.62
N ARG A 83 -14.33 39.10 18.42
CA ARG A 83 -12.90 39.35 18.59
C ARG A 83 -12.01 38.41 17.80
N ILE A 84 -12.58 37.36 17.20
CA ILE A 84 -11.85 36.43 16.33
C ILE A 84 -11.94 36.98 14.91
N GLN A 85 -10.88 37.61 14.44
CA GLN A 85 -10.83 38.12 13.07
C GLN A 85 -10.79 36.95 12.09
N LYS A 86 -11.71 36.96 11.11
CA LYS A 86 -11.75 35.94 10.06
C LYS A 86 -10.71 36.23 8.97
N PRO A 87 -9.94 35.22 8.54
CA PRO A 87 -9.00 35.37 7.43
C PRO A 87 -9.66 35.88 6.16
N GLY A 88 -9.10 36.93 5.55
CA GLY A 88 -9.61 37.58 4.35
C GLY A 88 -10.37 38.89 4.59
N GLU A 89 -10.83 39.15 5.81
CA GLU A 89 -11.64 40.34 6.16
C GLU A 89 -10.81 41.43 6.88
N GLY A 90 -9.52 41.54 6.56
CA GLY A 90 -8.61 42.52 7.19
C GLY A 90 -7.97 42.03 8.50
N GLY A 91 -7.93 40.72 8.70
CA GLY A 91 -7.31 40.06 9.85
C GLY A 91 -5.77 40.04 9.83
N ASP A 92 -5.16 39.78 10.99
CA ASP A 92 -3.71 39.61 11.17
C ASP A 92 -3.25 38.12 11.15
N GLU A 93 -2.00 37.86 11.56
CA GLU A 93 -1.39 36.52 11.60
C GLU A 93 -2.03 35.51 12.57
N PHE A 94 -2.89 36.00 13.46
CA PHE A 94 -3.64 35.20 14.42
C PHE A 94 -5.07 34.93 13.94
N SER A 95 -5.42 35.41 12.75
CA SER A 95 -6.71 35.11 12.13
C SER A 95 -6.73 33.66 11.67
N PHE A 96 -7.79 32.94 12.03
CA PHE A 96 -7.99 31.55 11.61
C PHE A 96 -9.49 31.27 11.42
N ASP A 97 -9.76 30.23 10.65
CA ASP A 97 -11.09 29.64 10.51
C ASP A 97 -11.24 28.47 11.49
N VAL A 98 -10.19 27.65 11.63
CA VAL A 98 -10.19 26.41 12.41
C VAL A 98 -8.99 26.35 13.36
N VAL A 99 -9.18 25.78 14.54
CA VAL A 99 -8.10 25.46 15.47
C VAL A 99 -7.84 23.95 15.47
N LEU A 100 -6.59 23.57 15.26
CA LEU A 100 -6.10 22.19 15.34
C LEU A 100 -5.25 22.01 16.60
N GLY A 101 -5.91 21.78 17.73
CA GLY A 101 -5.28 21.47 19.02
C GLY A 101 -5.59 20.08 19.59
N PRO A 102 -5.07 19.75 20.79
CA PRO A 102 -5.16 18.41 21.38
C PRO A 102 -6.58 17.88 21.63
N ARG A 103 -7.58 18.76 21.77
CA ARG A 103 -8.99 18.39 22.00
C ARG A 103 -9.88 18.62 20.78
N THR A 104 -9.28 18.70 19.59
CA THR A 104 -10.02 18.98 18.35
C THR A 104 -10.89 17.81 17.94
N GLN A 105 -12.17 18.08 17.66
CA GLN A 105 -13.10 17.09 17.15
C GLN A 105 -12.98 17.01 15.63
N ARG A 106 -12.55 15.85 15.12
CA ARG A 106 -12.29 15.62 13.68
C ARG A 106 -13.48 16.00 12.78
N ARG A 107 -14.70 15.62 13.18
CA ARG A 107 -15.91 15.91 12.41
C ARG A 107 -16.17 17.41 12.27
N SER A 108 -16.06 18.16 13.37
CA SER A 108 -16.27 19.61 13.36
C SER A 108 -15.25 20.33 12.48
N VAL A 109 -13.99 19.85 12.46
CA VAL A 109 -12.97 20.36 11.52
C VAL A 109 -13.40 20.12 10.09
N GLY A 110 -13.80 18.89 9.74
CA GLY A 110 -14.23 18.57 8.38
C GLY A 110 -15.41 19.44 7.91
N GLU A 111 -16.40 19.64 8.78
CA GLU A 111 -17.58 20.49 8.50
C GLU A 111 -17.19 21.97 8.30
N GLU A 112 -16.37 22.54 9.17
CA GLU A 112 -15.93 23.95 9.06
C GLU A 112 -15.02 24.18 7.85
N VAL A 113 -14.11 23.24 7.56
CA VAL A 113 -13.25 23.30 6.37
C VAL A 113 -14.10 23.26 5.11
N SER A 114 -15.10 22.39 5.05
CA SER A 114 -16.04 22.32 3.94
C SER A 114 -16.77 23.65 3.73
N ALA A 115 -17.29 24.25 4.80
CA ALA A 115 -17.93 25.56 4.76
C ALA A 115 -16.99 26.66 4.21
N CYS A 116 -15.76 26.74 4.72
CA CYS A 116 -14.78 27.73 4.26
C CYS A 116 -14.41 27.56 2.78
N LEU A 117 -14.17 26.31 2.35
CA LEU A 117 -13.88 26.01 0.94
C LEU A 117 -15.08 26.29 0.02
N SER A 118 -16.31 26.25 0.54
CA SER A 118 -17.53 26.58 -0.20
C SER A 118 -17.84 28.08 -0.24
N GLU A 119 -17.45 28.84 0.78
CA GLU A 119 -17.78 30.28 0.87
C GLU A 119 -16.71 31.15 0.22
N LYS A 120 -15.43 30.86 0.47
CA LYS A 120 -14.30 31.72 0.05
C LYS A 120 -13.17 30.98 -0.66
N GLY A 121 -13.21 29.65 -0.70
CA GLY A 121 -12.26 28.83 -1.45
C GLY A 121 -10.94 28.52 -0.75
N PHE A 122 -10.78 28.96 0.50
CA PHE A 122 -9.61 28.64 1.31
C PHE A 122 -10.01 28.53 2.78
N CYS A 123 -9.18 27.84 3.57
CA CYS A 123 -9.35 27.69 5.01
C CYS A 123 -8.00 27.88 5.69
N VAL A 124 -7.93 28.80 6.65
CA VAL A 124 -6.73 28.99 7.49
C VAL A 124 -6.93 28.25 8.80
N MET A 125 -6.01 27.36 9.13
CA MET A 125 -6.02 26.59 10.36
C MET A 125 -4.85 26.97 11.25
N LYS A 126 -5.11 27.21 12.54
CA LYS A 126 -4.07 27.42 13.54
C LYS A 126 -3.75 26.11 14.24
N VAL A 127 -2.52 25.62 14.06
CA VAL A 127 -2.03 24.41 14.73
C VAL A 127 -1.56 24.77 16.13
N VAL A 128 -2.19 24.21 17.15
CA VAL A 128 -1.81 24.49 18.54
C VAL A 128 -0.61 23.61 18.90
N GLN A 129 0.58 24.19 18.87
CA GLN A 129 1.82 23.50 19.21
C GLN A 129 2.85 24.47 19.82
N PRO A 130 3.79 23.98 20.65
CA PRO A 130 4.86 24.80 21.22
C PRO A 130 5.68 25.53 20.15
N ALA A 131 6.06 26.77 20.40
CA ALA A 131 6.90 27.55 19.48
C ALA A 131 8.26 26.89 19.15
N GLU A 132 8.82 26.13 20.10
CA GLU A 132 10.06 25.36 19.89
C GLU A 132 9.93 24.35 18.75
N HIS A 133 8.75 23.74 18.56
CA HIS A 133 8.53 22.81 17.45
C HIS A 133 8.73 23.46 16.07
N ASN A 134 8.28 24.70 15.91
CA ASN A 134 8.49 25.45 14.66
C ASN A 134 9.96 25.80 14.46
N LYS A 135 10.68 26.11 15.55
CA LYS A 135 12.13 26.40 15.50
C LYS A 135 12.92 25.15 15.12
N ASP A 136 12.59 24.01 15.72
CA ASP A 136 13.21 22.72 15.42
C ASP A 136 12.96 22.31 13.96
N ALA A 137 11.72 22.50 13.48
CA ALA A 137 11.35 22.29 12.07
C ALA A 137 12.25 23.08 11.13
N PHE A 138 12.36 24.38 11.39
CA PHE A 138 13.12 25.29 10.55
C PHE A 138 14.62 25.00 10.61
N ALA A 139 15.16 24.73 11.81
CA ALA A 139 16.56 24.36 11.99
C ALA A 139 16.89 23.06 11.24
N GLN A 140 15.98 22.09 11.22
CA GLN A 140 16.13 20.87 10.44
C GLN A 140 16.16 21.17 8.94
N LEU A 141 15.21 21.97 8.42
CA LEU A 141 15.21 22.38 7.02
C LEU A 141 16.54 23.04 6.61
N LYS A 142 17.07 23.94 7.45
CA LYS A 142 18.38 24.57 7.23
C LYS A 142 19.52 23.55 7.26
N GLY A 143 19.49 22.57 8.17
CA GLY A 143 20.51 21.51 8.20
C GLY A 143 20.52 20.64 6.93
N LEU A 144 19.35 20.35 6.36
CA LEU A 144 19.21 19.59 5.11
C LEU A 144 19.66 20.42 3.89
N GLU A 145 19.38 21.73 3.91
CA GLU A 145 19.88 22.68 2.93
C GLU A 145 21.41 22.78 2.96
N GLU A 146 22.01 22.99 4.12
CA GLU A 146 23.47 23.00 4.32
C GLU A 146 24.12 21.65 3.94
N GLY A 147 23.35 20.56 4.05
CA GLY A 147 23.73 19.21 3.59
C GLY A 147 23.66 19.00 2.07
N GLY A 148 23.16 19.98 1.30
CA GLY A 148 23.10 19.95 -0.16
C GLY A 148 21.92 19.15 -0.73
N GLN A 149 20.88 18.89 0.06
CA GLN A 149 19.69 18.15 -0.40
C GLN A 149 18.63 19.05 -1.07
N PHE A 150 18.73 20.36 -0.86
CA PHE A 150 17.84 21.34 -1.49
C PHE A 150 18.37 21.72 -2.87
N GLY A 151 17.46 21.87 -3.83
CA GLY A 151 17.75 22.36 -5.18
C GLY A 151 16.67 23.31 -5.66
N ARG A 152 16.67 23.62 -6.97
CA ARG A 152 15.52 24.25 -7.64
C ARG A 152 14.74 23.21 -8.42
N LEU A 153 13.45 23.46 -8.55
CA LEU A 153 12.61 22.75 -9.50
C LEU A 153 12.95 23.21 -10.93
N PRO A 154 12.74 22.36 -11.94
CA PRO A 154 12.83 22.80 -13.33
C PRO A 154 11.90 23.99 -13.61
N GLN A 155 12.35 24.91 -14.47
CA GLN A 155 11.64 26.16 -14.76
C GLN A 155 10.19 25.92 -15.19
N GLU A 156 9.94 24.83 -15.92
CA GLU A 156 8.65 24.47 -16.50
C GLU A 156 7.59 24.09 -15.46
N VAL A 157 8.00 23.62 -14.27
CA VAL A 157 7.10 23.07 -13.24
C VAL A 157 7.12 23.87 -11.95
N GLU A 158 8.08 24.78 -11.78
CA GLU A 158 8.34 25.47 -10.54
C GLU A 158 7.19 26.36 -10.06
N GLU A 159 6.66 27.24 -10.91
CA GLU A 159 5.50 28.05 -10.56
C GLU A 159 4.26 27.20 -10.29
N GLY A 160 4.12 26.05 -10.96
CA GLY A 160 3.04 25.11 -10.70
C GLY A 160 3.07 24.58 -9.28
N HIS A 161 4.26 24.17 -8.84
CA HIS A 161 4.47 23.69 -7.50
C HIS A 161 4.45 24.81 -6.46
N LEU A 162 5.07 25.96 -6.68
CA LEU A 162 5.27 26.99 -5.66
C LEU A 162 4.21 28.10 -5.66
N GLY A 163 3.37 28.16 -6.69
CA GLY A 163 2.46 29.27 -6.94
C GLY A 163 3.04 30.29 -7.91
N ARG A 164 2.19 31.23 -8.34
CA ARG A 164 2.53 32.25 -9.33
C ARG A 164 3.69 33.12 -8.85
N GLY A 165 4.75 33.23 -9.65
CA GLY A 165 5.98 33.93 -9.31
C GLY A 165 6.75 33.31 -8.13
N GLY A 166 6.37 32.11 -7.71
CA GLY A 166 6.97 31.41 -6.58
C GLY A 166 8.37 30.90 -6.91
N ARG A 167 9.30 31.18 -6.02
CA ARG A 167 10.70 30.75 -6.10
C ARG A 167 11.11 30.26 -4.72
N ALA A 168 11.77 29.11 -4.64
CA ALA A 168 12.21 28.55 -3.38
C ALA A 168 13.32 27.54 -3.62
N LYS A 169 14.15 27.35 -2.59
CA LYS A 169 14.95 26.14 -2.47
C LYS A 169 13.97 25.03 -2.06
N ALA A 170 13.94 23.93 -2.81
CA ALA A 170 12.95 22.88 -2.63
C ALA A 170 13.58 21.49 -2.53
N MET A 171 12.92 20.62 -1.79
CA MET A 171 13.28 19.20 -1.64
C MET A 171 12.00 18.39 -1.45
N TRP A 172 11.85 17.30 -2.21
CA TRP A 172 10.77 16.33 -1.95
C TRP A 172 11.06 15.61 -0.63
N VAL A 173 10.09 15.58 0.27
CA VAL A 173 10.22 14.89 1.55
C VAL A 173 10.11 13.40 1.30
N ASN A 174 11.25 12.71 1.38
CA ASN A 174 11.32 11.26 1.38
C ASN A 174 11.16 10.75 2.83
N PRO A 175 10.11 9.97 3.17
CA PRO A 175 9.87 9.49 4.53
C PRO A 175 11.07 8.76 5.16
N GLU A 176 11.89 8.08 4.35
CA GLU A 176 13.08 7.36 4.83
C GLU A 176 14.22 8.30 5.26
N GLU A 177 14.34 9.46 4.61
CA GLU A 177 15.40 10.44 4.90
C GLU A 177 15.07 11.34 6.08
N VAL A 178 13.78 11.44 6.42
CA VAL A 178 13.29 12.28 7.51
C VAL A 178 12.76 11.47 8.70
N GLU A 179 13.02 10.16 8.78
CA GLU A 179 12.52 9.29 9.85
C GLU A 179 12.94 9.78 11.25
N GLY A 180 11.98 9.78 12.18
CA GLY A 180 12.16 10.24 13.55
C GLY A 180 12.26 11.77 13.68
N SER A 181 12.02 12.51 12.61
CA SER A 181 12.23 13.95 12.57
C SER A 181 10.94 14.78 12.62
N PHE A 182 11.10 16.09 12.71
CA PHE A 182 9.95 17.00 12.75
C PHE A 182 9.24 17.10 11.38
N LEU A 183 9.99 16.96 10.29
CA LEU A 183 9.42 16.94 8.95
C LEU A 183 8.51 15.73 8.74
N GLU A 184 8.92 14.55 9.21
CA GLU A 184 8.04 13.36 9.22
C GLU A 184 6.78 13.62 10.06
N THR A 185 6.94 14.19 11.26
CA THR A 185 5.81 14.53 12.12
C THR A 185 4.84 15.51 11.44
N SER A 186 5.36 16.45 10.66
CA SER A 186 4.56 17.44 9.94
C SER A 186 3.89 16.83 8.70
N ASP A 187 4.59 16.00 7.95
CA ASP A 187 4.02 15.28 6.80
C ASP A 187 2.92 14.30 7.23
N ASN A 188 3.11 13.59 8.34
CA ASN A 188 2.10 12.75 8.98
C ASN A 188 0.88 13.57 9.44
N LYS A 189 1.08 14.79 9.96
CA LYS A 189 -0.03 15.71 10.28
C LYS A 189 -0.80 16.12 9.02
N MET A 190 -0.12 16.45 7.92
CA MET A 190 -0.78 16.77 6.65
C MET A 190 -1.63 15.58 6.16
N THR A 191 -1.12 14.36 6.28
CA THR A 191 -1.88 13.13 5.99
C THR A 191 -3.10 12.97 6.90
N GLY A 192 -2.95 13.22 8.20
CA GLY A 192 -4.08 13.19 9.14
C GLY A 192 -5.16 14.24 8.82
N ILE A 193 -4.76 15.45 8.40
CA ILE A 193 -5.68 16.51 7.98
C ILE A 193 -6.37 16.13 6.67
N ALA A 194 -5.64 15.58 5.70
CA ALA A 194 -6.21 15.06 4.46
C ALA A 194 -7.34 14.05 4.76
N GLN A 195 -7.09 13.08 5.63
CA GLN A 195 -8.09 12.09 6.04
C GLN A 195 -9.32 12.69 6.74
N ILE A 196 -9.13 13.79 7.49
CA ILE A 196 -10.24 14.51 8.13
C ILE A 196 -11.08 15.25 7.09
N VAL A 197 -10.45 15.85 6.08
CA VAL A 197 -11.08 16.77 5.11
C VAL A 197 -11.72 16.04 3.93
N MET A 198 -11.12 14.94 3.46
CA MET A 198 -11.58 14.16 2.30
C MET A 198 -13.09 13.83 2.34
N PRO A 199 -13.67 13.31 3.44
CA PRO A 199 -15.10 12.92 3.47
C PRO A 199 -16.09 14.08 3.44
N PHE A 200 -15.65 15.32 3.67
CA PHE A 200 -16.52 16.50 3.81
C PHE A 200 -16.45 17.44 2.62
N THR A 201 -15.53 17.22 1.69
CA THR A 201 -15.22 18.18 0.61
C THR A 201 -15.73 17.76 -0.76
N GLU A 202 -16.25 16.55 -0.91
CA GLU A 202 -16.75 16.05 -2.21
C GLU A 202 -17.85 16.95 -2.81
N ASP A 203 -18.85 17.33 -2.02
CA ASP A 203 -19.94 18.22 -2.45
C ASP A 203 -19.44 19.62 -2.86
N VAL A 204 -18.40 20.11 -2.18
CA VAL A 204 -17.84 21.45 -2.39
C VAL A 204 -16.91 21.50 -3.61
N LEU A 205 -16.14 20.44 -3.82
CA LEU A 205 -15.18 20.31 -4.92
C LEU A 205 -15.80 19.74 -6.19
N GLY A 206 -16.99 19.15 -6.09
CA GLY A 206 -17.69 18.49 -7.19
C GLY A 206 -17.07 17.15 -7.60
N CYS A 207 -16.17 16.61 -6.79
CA CYS A 207 -15.48 15.35 -7.00
C CYS A 207 -14.84 14.84 -5.70
N PRO A 208 -14.69 13.51 -5.53
CA PRO A 208 -13.98 12.98 -4.37
C PRO A 208 -12.49 13.31 -4.44
N LEU A 209 -11.87 13.47 -3.27
CA LEU A 209 -10.43 13.46 -3.09
C LEU A 209 -10.00 12.05 -2.70
N GLN A 210 -8.90 11.55 -3.28
CA GLN A 210 -8.42 10.19 -3.03
C GLN A 210 -6.94 10.15 -2.66
N ASP A 211 -6.11 10.94 -3.33
CA ASP A 211 -4.66 10.86 -3.19
C ASP A 211 -4.06 12.16 -2.64
N ARG A 212 -2.84 12.08 -2.11
CA ARG A 212 -2.00 13.22 -1.72
C ARG A 212 -0.61 13.05 -2.33
N THR A 213 -0.02 14.11 -2.85
CA THR A 213 1.39 14.08 -3.26
C THR A 213 2.30 13.93 -2.03
N PRO A 214 3.56 13.47 -2.19
CA PRO A 214 4.60 13.71 -1.19
C PRO A 214 4.66 15.20 -0.83
N ALA A 215 5.06 15.52 0.40
CA ALA A 215 5.32 16.90 0.75
C ALA A 215 6.55 17.43 0.00
N LEU A 216 6.45 18.65 -0.51
CA LEU A 216 7.56 19.45 -0.95
C LEU A 216 7.96 20.38 0.19
N ALA A 217 9.16 20.19 0.72
CA ALA A 217 9.77 21.09 1.69
C ALA A 217 10.40 22.27 0.95
N CYS A 218 10.19 23.48 1.46
CA CYS A 218 10.61 24.71 0.82
C CYS A 218 11.24 25.68 1.82
N LEU A 219 12.26 26.38 1.36
CA LEU A 219 12.87 27.52 2.04
C LEU A 219 12.84 28.74 1.10
N SER A 220 12.49 29.90 1.65
CA SER A 220 12.56 31.18 0.93
C SER A 220 13.97 31.41 0.36
N MET A 221 14.05 32.06 -0.79
CA MET A 221 15.28 32.21 -1.57
C MET A 221 15.46 33.66 -2.01
N THR A 222 16.51 34.32 -1.51
CA THR A 222 16.81 35.71 -1.89
C THR A 222 17.34 35.80 -3.33
N ASP A 223 17.36 37.01 -3.91
CA ASP A 223 18.00 37.24 -5.23
C ASP A 223 19.50 36.84 -5.24
N ALA A 224 20.16 36.81 -4.08
CA ALA A 224 21.53 36.33 -3.96
C ALA A 224 21.61 34.80 -3.99
N ASP A 225 20.70 34.11 -3.29
CA ASP A 225 20.59 32.65 -3.32
C ASP A 225 20.23 32.16 -4.73
N GLU A 226 19.38 32.88 -5.46
CA GLU A 226 18.99 32.53 -6.83
C GLU A 226 20.20 32.43 -7.78
N ALA A 227 21.27 33.21 -7.53
CA ALA A 227 22.49 33.13 -8.33
C ALA A 227 23.36 31.90 -8.00
N GLU A 228 23.11 31.24 -6.85
CA GLU A 228 23.87 30.08 -6.38
C GLU A 228 23.20 28.74 -6.71
N TYR A 229 21.88 28.74 -6.95
CA TYR A 229 21.11 27.53 -7.27
C TYR A 229 20.73 27.47 -8.75
N ASP A 230 21.41 26.61 -9.51
CA ASP A 230 21.13 26.39 -10.93
C ASP A 230 19.74 25.78 -11.15
N VAL A 231 19.03 26.24 -12.19
CA VAL A 231 17.75 25.68 -12.62
C VAL A 231 18.01 24.43 -13.47
N PRO A 232 17.57 23.23 -13.05
CA PRO A 232 17.78 22.02 -13.82
C PRO A 232 16.90 21.99 -15.09
N LEU A 233 17.33 21.21 -16.08
CA LEU A 233 16.50 20.90 -17.25
C LEU A 233 15.45 19.86 -16.87
N ALA A 234 14.19 20.09 -17.24
CA ALA A 234 13.13 19.11 -17.03
C ALA A 234 13.35 17.87 -17.92
N THR A 235 13.17 16.69 -17.33
CA THR A 235 13.07 15.42 -18.05
C THR A 235 11.63 15.13 -18.48
N ASP A 236 11.44 14.26 -19.48
CA ASP A 236 10.11 13.85 -19.93
C ASP A 236 9.30 13.16 -18.80
N GLU A 237 9.99 12.47 -17.89
CA GLU A 237 9.40 11.83 -16.71
C GLU A 237 8.86 12.87 -15.72
N GLU A 238 9.69 13.83 -15.31
CA GLU A 238 9.28 14.92 -14.40
C GLU A 238 8.12 15.75 -14.98
N LEU A 239 8.14 16.04 -16.28
CA LEU A 239 7.03 16.73 -16.93
C LEU A 239 5.74 15.90 -16.90
N THR A 240 5.84 14.60 -17.14
CA THR A 240 4.68 13.68 -17.10
C THR A 240 4.09 13.61 -15.70
N GLU A 241 4.91 13.39 -14.67
CA GLU A 241 4.48 13.37 -13.27
C GLU A 241 3.84 14.70 -12.83
N TYR A 242 4.44 15.82 -13.25
CA TYR A 242 3.87 17.14 -13.01
C TYR A 242 2.50 17.29 -13.68
N TYR A 243 2.35 16.90 -14.95
CA TYR A 243 1.05 16.99 -15.64
C TYR A 243 -0.02 16.13 -14.96
N GLU A 244 0.31 14.92 -14.51
CA GLU A 244 -0.62 14.06 -13.78
C GLU A 244 -1.02 14.68 -12.44
N THR A 245 -0.06 15.22 -11.70
CA THR A 245 -0.30 15.92 -10.43
C THR A 245 -1.16 17.15 -10.64
N TRP A 246 -0.78 18.01 -11.60
CA TRP A 246 -1.45 19.28 -11.88
C TRP A 246 -2.89 19.06 -12.34
N TYR A 247 -3.13 18.10 -13.23
CA TYR A 247 -4.47 17.81 -13.74
C TYR A 247 -5.44 17.32 -12.65
N ARG A 248 -4.91 16.63 -11.63
CA ARG A 248 -5.72 16.00 -10.58
C ARG A 248 -5.81 16.84 -9.31
N SER A 249 -4.92 17.81 -9.12
CA SER A 249 -4.87 18.64 -7.91
C SER A 249 -6.12 19.49 -7.74
N LYS A 250 -6.75 19.39 -6.57
CA LYS A 250 -7.95 20.17 -6.20
C LYS A 250 -7.74 21.06 -5.00
N LEU A 251 -7.00 20.58 -4.01
CA LEU A 251 -6.60 21.40 -2.87
C LEU A 251 -5.08 21.44 -2.78
N ARG A 252 -4.54 22.63 -2.55
CA ARG A 252 -3.19 22.82 -2.04
C ARG A 252 -3.26 22.90 -0.51
N MET A 253 -2.38 22.18 0.17
CA MET A 253 -2.17 22.29 1.60
C MET A 253 -0.76 22.81 1.85
N VAL A 254 -0.63 23.89 2.63
CA VAL A 254 0.66 24.51 2.97
C VAL A 254 0.74 24.67 4.48
N GLN A 255 1.83 24.20 5.09
CA GLN A 255 2.12 24.41 6.51
C GLN A 255 3.37 25.26 6.66
N PHE A 256 3.23 26.41 7.33
CA PHE A 256 4.32 27.36 7.57
C PHE A 256 4.95 27.15 8.94
N PHE A 257 6.28 27.17 8.99
CA PHE A 257 7.06 27.04 10.23
C PHE A 257 7.67 28.38 10.69
N GLY A 258 7.87 29.34 9.79
CA GLY A 258 8.59 30.58 10.09
C GLY A 258 10.11 30.39 9.97
N PRO A 259 10.96 31.15 10.69
CA PRO A 259 10.62 32.17 11.70
C PRO A 259 10.11 33.49 11.11
N ALA A 260 10.48 33.82 9.87
CA ALA A 260 9.97 35.02 9.21
C ALA A 260 8.54 34.83 8.71
N ARG A 261 7.80 35.94 8.62
CA ARG A 261 6.38 35.94 8.23
C ARG A 261 6.26 36.24 6.75
N GLY A 262 5.57 35.39 6.03
CA GLY A 262 5.29 35.58 4.61
C GLY A 262 3.90 36.16 4.37
N THR A 263 3.64 36.57 3.13
CA THR A 263 2.30 36.97 2.70
C THR A 263 1.84 36.04 1.60
N VAL A 264 0.74 35.32 1.82
CA VAL A 264 0.04 34.59 0.77
C VAL A 264 -0.98 35.52 0.14
N THR A 265 -0.96 35.61 -1.17
CA THR A 265 -1.98 36.29 -1.97
C THR A 265 -2.79 35.25 -2.72
N LEU A 266 -4.12 35.29 -2.55
CA LEU A 266 -5.06 34.42 -3.26
C LEU A 266 -5.93 35.27 -4.17
N SER A 267 -5.77 35.12 -5.49
CA SER A 267 -6.60 35.82 -6.47
C SER A 267 -7.57 34.86 -7.14
N ALA A 268 -8.80 35.32 -7.39
CA ALA A 268 -9.79 34.49 -8.09
C ALA A 268 -9.31 34.18 -9.52
N LYS A 269 -9.32 32.89 -9.90
CA LYS A 269 -9.11 32.46 -11.29
C LYS A 269 -10.34 32.85 -12.13
N GLU A 270 -10.19 32.91 -13.45
CA GLU A 270 -11.35 33.12 -14.34
C GLU A 270 -12.43 32.04 -14.17
N SER A 271 -12.03 30.82 -13.79
CA SER A 271 -12.90 29.69 -13.49
C SER A 271 -13.48 29.69 -12.07
N SER A 272 -13.20 30.71 -11.26
CA SER A 272 -13.58 30.73 -9.85
C SER A 272 -15.11 30.77 -9.68
N PRO A 273 -15.70 29.92 -8.82
CA PRO A 273 -17.13 29.95 -8.53
C PRO A 273 -17.51 31.09 -7.56
N PHE A 274 -16.54 31.82 -7.02
CA PHE A 274 -16.78 32.86 -6.03
C PHE A 274 -17.02 34.21 -6.70
N GLU A 275 -18.28 34.65 -6.72
CA GLU A 275 -18.66 36.01 -7.13
C GLU A 275 -18.72 36.92 -5.89
N GLY A 276 -17.65 37.69 -5.64
CA GLY A 276 -17.53 38.55 -4.47
C GLY A 276 -16.81 39.88 -4.72
N PRO A 277 -16.97 40.88 -3.83
CA PRO A 277 -16.39 42.22 -3.98
C PRO A 277 -14.86 42.28 -3.79
N GLN A 278 -14.23 41.23 -3.26
CA GLN A 278 -12.77 41.11 -3.13
C GLN A 278 -12.25 40.14 -4.20
N SER A 279 -11.53 40.67 -5.20
CA SER A 279 -10.85 39.88 -6.23
C SER A 279 -9.54 39.24 -5.75
N GLU A 280 -9.07 39.62 -4.57
CA GLU A 280 -7.77 39.26 -4.01
C GLU A 280 -7.85 39.21 -2.47
N TYR A 281 -7.42 38.11 -1.87
CA TYR A 281 -7.23 37.97 -0.43
C TYR A 281 -5.74 38.03 -0.10
N ARG A 282 -5.37 38.77 0.94
CA ARG A 282 -4.00 38.80 1.47
C ARG A 282 -3.98 38.24 2.87
N LEU A 283 -3.21 37.18 3.06
CA LEU A 283 -3.09 36.44 4.30
C LEU A 283 -1.66 36.57 4.83
N VAL A 284 -1.52 37.11 6.03
CA VAL A 284 -0.22 37.10 6.73
C VAL A 284 -0.07 35.71 7.34
N VAL A 285 0.93 34.96 6.88
CA VAL A 285 1.17 33.59 7.33
C VAL A 285 2.45 33.53 8.18
N GLY A 286 2.29 33.05 9.42
CA GLY A 286 3.38 32.83 10.36
C GLY A 286 3.49 31.36 10.75
N GLY A 287 4.43 31.05 11.64
CA GLY A 287 4.57 29.69 12.20
C GLY A 287 3.25 29.15 12.76
N SER A 288 3.11 27.82 12.74
CA SER A 288 1.90 27.11 13.18
C SER A 288 0.64 27.44 12.37
N THR A 289 0.80 27.94 11.14
CA THR A 289 -0.32 28.22 10.24
C THR A 289 -0.36 27.16 9.16
N LEU A 290 -1.53 26.55 8.97
CA LEU A 290 -1.81 25.66 7.86
C LEU A 290 -2.89 26.28 6.97
N LEU A 291 -2.66 26.27 5.68
CA LEU A 291 -3.55 26.85 4.69
C LEU A 291 -4.02 25.75 3.74
N LEU A 292 -5.33 25.61 3.57
CA LEU A 292 -5.93 24.89 2.45
C LEU A 292 -6.45 25.87 1.43
N VAL A 293 -6.13 25.65 0.15
CA VAL A 293 -6.56 26.50 -0.97
C VAL A 293 -7.16 25.63 -2.06
N ARG A 294 -8.31 26.05 -2.61
CA ARG A 294 -8.88 25.45 -3.82
C ARG A 294 -8.08 25.84 -5.05
N GLU A 295 -7.32 24.89 -5.57
CA GLU A 295 -6.51 25.07 -6.78
C GLU A 295 -7.38 25.27 -8.03
N ASP A 296 -8.61 24.79 -8.05
CA ASP A 296 -9.51 24.99 -9.19
C ASP A 296 -10.13 26.40 -9.24
N ALA A 297 -10.10 27.13 -8.13
CA ALA A 297 -10.82 28.39 -7.96
C ALA A 297 -9.91 29.60 -7.67
N LEU A 298 -8.79 29.40 -7.00
CA LEU A 298 -7.90 30.47 -6.56
C LEU A 298 -6.49 30.23 -7.08
N GLU A 299 -5.85 31.30 -7.52
CA GLU A 299 -4.43 31.34 -7.83
C GLU A 299 -3.66 31.68 -6.56
N TYR A 300 -2.75 30.78 -6.17
CA TYR A 300 -1.89 30.92 -5.01
C TYR A 300 -0.58 31.61 -5.40
N SER A 301 -0.18 32.62 -4.62
CA SER A 301 1.15 33.23 -4.70
C SER A 301 1.67 33.47 -3.29
N PHE A 302 2.94 33.17 -3.06
CA PHE A 302 3.62 33.42 -1.80
C PHE A 302 4.71 34.47 -2.02
N ALA A 303 4.59 35.60 -1.33
CA ALA A 303 5.61 36.63 -1.28
C ALA A 303 6.54 36.38 -0.11
N GLU A 304 7.83 36.35 -0.40
CA GLU A 304 8.90 36.16 0.58
C GLU A 304 8.90 37.26 1.65
N PRO A 305 9.33 36.94 2.88
CA PRO A 305 9.52 37.94 3.93
C PRO A 305 10.55 39.00 3.52
N ALA A 306 10.28 40.27 3.86
CA ALA A 306 11.21 41.37 3.60
C ALA A 306 12.51 41.27 4.44
N GLU A 307 12.44 40.62 5.61
CA GLU A 307 13.58 40.34 6.48
C GLU A 307 13.46 38.92 7.07
N GLY A 308 14.57 38.17 7.05
CA GLY A 308 14.65 36.79 7.55
C GLY A 308 14.26 35.74 6.51
N GLU A 309 14.28 34.47 6.94
CA GLU A 309 13.93 33.31 6.10
C GLU A 309 12.64 32.65 6.59
N ALA A 310 11.86 32.09 5.67
CA ALA A 310 10.66 31.33 5.95
C ALA A 310 10.78 29.91 5.40
N GLY A 311 10.45 28.92 6.24
CA GLY A 311 10.29 27.52 5.83
C GLY A 311 8.84 27.08 5.80
N TRP A 312 8.48 26.27 4.81
CA TRP A 312 7.17 25.63 4.72
C TRP A 312 7.26 24.25 4.10
N ILE A 313 6.25 23.42 4.34
CA ILE A 313 6.01 22.21 3.54
C ILE A 313 4.65 22.35 2.87
N GLN A 314 4.50 21.75 1.71
CA GLN A 314 3.24 21.75 0.98
C GLN A 314 2.99 20.45 0.23
N CYS A 315 1.74 20.14 -0.03
CA CYS A 315 1.35 19.02 -0.86
C CYS A 315 0.02 19.33 -1.56
N PHE A 316 -0.33 18.51 -2.55
CA PHE A 316 -1.63 18.58 -3.21
C PHE A 316 -2.52 17.42 -2.78
N LEU A 317 -3.80 17.70 -2.58
CA LEU A 317 -4.85 16.68 -2.51
C LEU A 317 -5.50 16.58 -3.88
N MET A 318 -5.54 15.35 -4.37
CA MET A 318 -5.85 15.05 -5.76
C MET A 318 -7.13 14.25 -5.88
N THR A 319 -7.86 14.48 -6.97
CA THR A 319 -8.93 13.58 -7.40
C THR A 319 -8.38 12.19 -7.71
N PRO A 320 -9.24 11.17 -7.77
CA PRO A 320 -8.89 9.89 -8.38
C PRO A 320 -8.16 10.09 -9.72
N GLY A 321 -7.26 9.15 -10.04
CA GLY A 321 -6.66 9.07 -11.37
C GLY A 321 -7.75 8.96 -12.43
N ALA A 322 -7.42 9.30 -13.67
CA ALA A 322 -8.36 9.19 -14.79
C ALA A 322 -8.94 7.78 -14.84
N SER A 323 -10.19 7.62 -14.41
CA SER A 323 -10.97 6.44 -14.66
C SER A 323 -11.39 6.49 -16.12
N LEU A 324 -10.93 5.55 -16.94
CA LEU A 324 -11.45 5.35 -18.29
C LEU A 324 -12.89 4.85 -18.18
N ASN A 325 -13.81 5.80 -18.02
CA ASN A 325 -15.24 5.57 -18.13
C ASN A 325 -15.60 5.77 -19.60
N PHE A 326 -15.90 4.68 -20.29
CA PHE A 326 -16.30 4.72 -21.69
C PHE A 326 -17.65 5.42 -21.82
N GLU A 327 -17.64 6.74 -22.04
CA GLU A 327 -18.85 7.54 -22.23
C GLU A 327 -19.28 7.54 -23.70
N GLY A 328 -20.21 6.64 -23.99
CA GLY A 328 -20.92 6.53 -25.24
C GLY A 328 -21.79 5.28 -25.20
N GLU A 329 -22.80 5.18 -26.08
CA GLU A 329 -23.12 3.84 -26.56
C GLU A 329 -21.85 3.42 -27.28
N LEU A 330 -21.09 2.54 -26.63
CA LEU A 330 -20.16 1.67 -27.32
C LEU A 330 -20.94 1.23 -28.58
N THR A 331 -20.50 1.62 -29.79
CA THR A 331 -21.09 1.21 -31.07
C THR A 331 -20.10 0.32 -31.82
N GLY A 332 -20.56 -0.88 -32.19
CA GLY A 332 -19.72 -2.07 -32.37
C GLY A 332 -20.45 -3.29 -31.78
N ASP A 333 -19.92 -4.48 -32.00
CA ASP A 333 -20.53 -5.68 -31.44
C ASP A 333 -20.11 -5.89 -29.97
N PHE A 334 -20.81 -5.24 -29.03
CA PHE A 334 -20.59 -5.46 -27.58
C PHE A 334 -21.24 -6.72 -27.06
N THR A 335 -21.83 -7.54 -27.95
CA THR A 335 -22.15 -8.89 -27.53
C THR A 335 -20.91 -9.57 -27.00
N VAL A 336 -19.68 -9.25 -27.45
CA VAL A 336 -18.43 -9.81 -26.90
C VAL A 336 -18.14 -9.49 -25.41
N LEU A 337 -18.59 -8.33 -24.91
CA LEU A 337 -18.35 -7.89 -23.52
C LEU A 337 -19.45 -8.37 -22.57
N ALA A 338 -20.68 -8.49 -23.07
CA ALA A 338 -21.81 -9.11 -22.37
C ALA A 338 -21.92 -10.62 -22.66
N ASP A 339 -21.10 -11.12 -23.59
CA ASP A 339 -20.99 -12.53 -23.89
C ASP A 339 -20.34 -13.13 -22.67
N LYS A 340 -21.15 -13.87 -21.92
CA LYS A 340 -20.67 -15.20 -21.57
C LYS A 340 -20.52 -15.93 -22.90
N GLY A 341 -19.44 -15.62 -23.62
CA GLY A 341 -19.07 -16.33 -24.82
C GLY A 341 -19.13 -17.78 -24.41
N ALA A 342 -19.71 -18.64 -25.24
CA ALA A 342 -19.91 -20.05 -24.92
C ALA A 342 -18.61 -20.82 -24.64
N GLY A 343 -17.48 -20.11 -24.49
CA GLY A 343 -16.14 -20.53 -24.77
C GLY A 343 -15.98 -20.83 -26.25
N PRO A 344 -14.74 -21.11 -26.69
CA PRO A 344 -14.58 -21.88 -27.91
C PRO A 344 -15.41 -23.19 -27.81
N PRO A 345 -16.00 -23.69 -28.91
CA PRO A 345 -16.74 -24.95 -28.91
C PRO A 345 -15.85 -26.09 -28.40
N PRO A 346 -16.35 -27.09 -27.63
CA PRO A 346 -15.54 -28.17 -27.08
C PRO A 346 -14.56 -28.78 -28.09
N PRO A 347 -13.33 -29.14 -27.66
CA PRO A 347 -12.37 -29.78 -28.55
C PRO A 347 -12.95 -31.09 -29.09
N THR A 348 -12.74 -31.36 -30.39
CA THR A 348 -13.34 -32.51 -31.09
C THR A 348 -12.46 -33.76 -31.10
N GLN A 349 -11.19 -33.66 -30.69
CA GLN A 349 -10.20 -34.73 -30.68
C GLN A 349 -9.27 -34.59 -29.46
N ASP A 350 -8.65 -35.70 -29.05
CA ASP A 350 -7.59 -35.77 -28.01
C ASP A 350 -7.93 -34.97 -26.74
N THR A 351 -9.12 -35.20 -26.22
CA THR A 351 -9.67 -34.41 -25.12
C THR A 351 -9.10 -34.86 -23.78
N VAL A 352 -8.71 -33.89 -22.95
CA VAL A 352 -8.37 -34.10 -21.54
C VAL A 352 -9.28 -33.21 -20.71
N ALA A 353 -10.05 -33.82 -19.83
CA ALA A 353 -10.94 -33.17 -18.89
C ALA A 353 -10.25 -32.97 -17.54
N VAL A 354 -10.38 -31.78 -16.98
CA VAL A 354 -10.18 -31.53 -15.55
C VAL A 354 -11.46 -31.92 -14.85
N VAL A 355 -11.41 -32.90 -13.94
CA VAL A 355 -12.61 -33.49 -13.31
C VAL A 355 -12.72 -33.22 -11.80
N SER A 356 -11.66 -32.69 -11.19
CA SER A 356 -11.63 -32.28 -9.79
C SER A 356 -10.41 -31.40 -9.54
N MET A 357 -10.51 -30.48 -8.57
CA MET A 357 -9.41 -29.61 -8.14
C MET A 357 -9.46 -29.39 -6.62
N ALA A 358 -8.30 -29.11 -6.03
CA ALA A 358 -8.22 -28.60 -4.67
C ALA A 358 -7.02 -27.67 -4.52
N ILE A 359 -7.12 -26.75 -3.57
CA ILE A 359 -6.09 -25.76 -3.26
C ILE A 359 -6.04 -25.58 -1.74
N GLN A 360 -4.83 -25.42 -1.22
CA GLN A 360 -4.54 -24.79 0.05
C GLN A 360 -3.45 -23.76 -0.19
N CYS A 361 -3.74 -22.48 0.01
CA CYS A 361 -2.73 -21.44 -0.07
C CYS A 361 -2.98 -20.35 0.98
N ALA A 362 -2.16 -19.31 0.95
CA ALA A 362 -2.27 -18.16 1.84
C ALA A 362 -3.67 -17.49 1.81
N ALA A 363 -3.91 -16.56 2.73
CA ALA A 363 -5.18 -15.83 2.83
C ALA A 363 -6.42 -16.73 3.01
N ASN A 364 -6.28 -17.82 3.78
CA ASN A 364 -7.35 -18.77 4.11
C ASN A 364 -8.02 -19.45 2.91
N MET A 365 -7.33 -19.52 1.77
CA MET A 365 -7.78 -20.17 0.55
C MET A 365 -7.63 -21.70 0.67
N TYR A 366 -8.41 -22.32 1.56
CA TYR A 366 -8.38 -23.76 1.85
C TYR A 366 -9.26 -24.63 0.95
N ASP A 367 -9.98 -24.01 0.02
CA ASP A 367 -10.74 -24.65 -1.04
C ASP A 367 -11.01 -23.65 -2.18
N HIS A 368 -11.46 -24.16 -3.32
CA HIS A 368 -11.71 -23.36 -4.53
C HIS A 368 -12.85 -22.33 -4.39
N HIS A 369 -13.77 -22.49 -3.42
CA HIS A 369 -14.80 -21.47 -3.16
C HIS A 369 -14.24 -20.30 -2.35
N LYS A 370 -13.41 -20.58 -1.35
CA LYS A 370 -12.71 -19.53 -0.59
C LYS A 370 -11.69 -18.80 -1.45
N GLU A 371 -10.95 -19.52 -2.29
CA GLU A 371 -10.08 -18.94 -3.32
C GLU A 371 -10.85 -17.94 -4.18
N TRP A 372 -11.98 -18.38 -4.77
CA TRP A 372 -12.82 -17.51 -5.58
C TRP A 372 -13.32 -16.28 -4.83
N ALA A 373 -13.77 -16.45 -3.59
CA ALA A 373 -14.22 -15.35 -2.74
C ALA A 373 -13.09 -14.33 -2.48
N SER A 374 -11.88 -14.80 -2.24
CA SER A 374 -10.70 -13.95 -2.03
C SER A 374 -10.32 -13.17 -3.29
N TYR A 375 -10.36 -13.79 -4.48
CA TYR A 375 -10.11 -13.07 -5.74
C TYR A 375 -11.19 -12.01 -6.01
N MET A 376 -12.46 -12.36 -5.80
CA MET A 376 -13.57 -11.43 -5.99
C MET A 376 -13.54 -10.24 -5.02
N ALA A 377 -12.95 -10.43 -3.83
CA ALA A 377 -12.78 -9.37 -2.84
C ALA A 377 -11.52 -8.51 -3.07
N GLY A 378 -10.64 -8.88 -4.01
CA GLY A 378 -9.34 -8.23 -4.19
C GLY A 378 -8.42 -8.39 -2.98
N THR A 379 -8.48 -9.54 -2.30
CA THR A 379 -7.74 -9.80 -1.07
C THR A 379 -6.22 -9.77 -1.31
N ASP A 380 -5.51 -8.87 -0.63
CA ASP A 380 -4.05 -8.93 -0.50
C ASP A 380 -3.66 -9.99 0.55
N GLY A 381 -3.01 -11.06 0.10
CA GLY A 381 -2.54 -12.16 0.95
C GLY A 381 -1.16 -11.96 1.57
N GLN A 382 -0.47 -10.84 1.28
CA GLN A 382 0.86 -10.55 1.80
C GLN A 382 0.78 -10.07 3.24
N LEU A 383 1.55 -10.72 4.11
CA LEU A 383 1.65 -10.40 5.53
C LEU A 383 3.11 -10.22 5.91
N GLU A 384 3.39 -9.44 6.96
CA GLU A 384 4.73 -9.46 7.57
C GLU A 384 5.04 -10.88 8.06
N MET A 385 6.28 -11.33 7.86
CA MET A 385 6.70 -12.70 8.11
C MET A 385 6.49 -13.07 9.59
N PRO A 386 5.58 -14.01 9.90
CA PRO A 386 5.26 -14.33 11.27
C PRO A 386 6.43 -15.05 11.95
N LEU A 387 6.66 -14.73 13.23
CA LEU A 387 7.71 -15.36 14.04
C LEU A 387 7.59 -16.90 14.11
N LEU A 388 6.36 -17.42 13.99
CA LEU A 388 6.08 -18.86 13.91
C LEU A 388 6.68 -19.53 12.67
N ARG A 389 6.97 -18.78 11.60
CA ARG A 389 7.66 -19.27 10.41
C ARG A 389 9.17 -19.26 10.65
N PHE A 390 9.72 -18.07 10.90
CA PHE A 390 11.08 -17.82 11.37
C PHE A 390 11.25 -16.34 11.73
N ASP A 391 12.29 -16.04 12.51
CA ASP A 391 12.67 -14.67 12.81
C ASP A 391 13.55 -14.09 11.67
N TYR A 392 12.98 -13.21 10.86
CA TYR A 392 13.70 -12.56 9.76
C TYR A 392 14.55 -11.37 10.23
N ARG A 393 14.23 -10.78 11.39
CA ARG A 393 14.83 -9.53 11.89
C ARG A 393 16.36 -9.56 12.01
N PRO A 394 17.01 -10.67 12.43
CA PRO A 394 18.47 -10.76 12.46
C PRO A 394 19.15 -10.66 11.10
N TYR A 395 18.39 -10.86 10.01
CA TYR A 395 18.86 -10.81 8.63
C TYR A 395 18.34 -9.56 7.90
N TYR A 396 17.44 -8.79 8.51
CA TYR A 396 16.83 -7.59 7.93
C TYR A 396 17.74 -6.36 8.06
N SER A 397 17.44 -5.28 7.34
CA SER A 397 18.05 -5.12 6.04
C SER A 397 17.46 -3.96 5.22
N ASP A 398 17.36 -2.72 5.73
CA ASP A 398 16.70 -1.63 4.95
C ASP A 398 17.47 -1.17 3.69
N GLU A 399 18.81 -1.28 3.61
CA GLU A 399 19.49 -0.93 2.34
C GLU A 399 19.28 -2.03 1.28
N VAL A 400 18.85 -1.60 0.08
CA VAL A 400 18.51 -2.53 -1.02
C VAL A 400 19.77 -3.12 -1.68
N ASP A 401 20.86 -2.37 -1.68
CA ASP A 401 22.16 -2.74 -2.28
C ASP A 401 23.06 -3.57 -1.33
N MET A 402 22.47 -4.16 -0.29
CA MET A 402 23.15 -4.55 0.95
C MET A 402 24.21 -5.69 0.87
N PRO A 403 25.12 -5.76 1.89
CA PRO A 403 26.04 -6.85 2.24
C PRO A 403 25.51 -8.30 2.27
N ASN A 404 26.45 -9.25 2.14
CA ASN A 404 26.22 -10.71 2.19
C ASN A 404 25.32 -11.16 3.37
N ASN A 405 24.34 -12.03 3.07
CA ASN A 405 23.45 -12.72 4.01
C ASN A 405 22.34 -11.88 4.67
N THR A 406 21.94 -10.77 4.05
CA THR A 406 20.83 -9.93 4.51
C THR A 406 19.60 -10.06 3.60
N THR A 407 18.45 -9.59 4.07
CA THR A 407 17.22 -9.46 3.28
C THR A 407 16.53 -8.12 3.52
N PHE A 408 16.28 -7.48 2.39
CA PHE A 408 15.26 -6.49 2.10
C PHE A 408 13.81 -6.61 2.59
N VAL A 409 13.37 -7.86 2.64
CA VAL A 409 11.97 -8.22 2.46
C VAL A 409 11.45 -8.81 3.75
N LYS A 410 10.39 -8.20 4.27
CA LYS A 410 9.71 -8.64 5.47
C LYS A 410 8.32 -9.22 5.23
N HIS A 411 7.83 -9.21 3.98
CA HIS A 411 6.50 -9.70 3.64
C HIS A 411 6.55 -11.04 2.91
N CYS A 412 5.58 -11.91 3.13
CA CYS A 412 5.34 -13.12 2.34
C CYS A 412 3.87 -13.52 2.47
N ALA A 413 3.30 -14.13 1.42
CA ALA A 413 1.99 -14.74 1.53
C ALA A 413 2.13 -16.11 2.22
N ILE A 414 1.67 -16.23 3.47
CA ILE A 414 1.91 -17.41 4.29
C ILE A 414 0.68 -18.31 4.36
N GLN A 415 0.91 -19.61 4.14
CA GLN A 415 -0.09 -20.64 4.42
C GLN A 415 0.01 -21.02 5.90
N GLU A 416 -1.07 -20.81 6.65
CA GLU A 416 -1.16 -21.23 8.04
C GLU A 416 -1.31 -22.75 8.17
N GLY A 417 -0.86 -23.31 9.30
CA GLY A 417 -1.08 -24.72 9.64
C GLY A 417 -0.24 -25.73 8.87
N ILE A 418 0.84 -25.32 8.21
CA ILE A 418 1.73 -26.23 7.46
C ILE A 418 2.45 -27.27 8.35
N ASP A 419 2.49 -27.04 9.66
CA ASP A 419 2.99 -27.95 10.69
C ASP A 419 1.95 -29.01 11.08
N MET A 420 0.66 -28.77 10.82
CA MET A 420 -0.43 -29.69 11.06
C MET A 420 -0.51 -30.75 9.96
N PHE A 421 -0.85 -31.99 10.35
CA PHE A 421 -1.02 -33.10 9.43
C PHE A 421 -1.81 -34.24 10.10
N ASP A 422 -2.88 -34.71 9.47
CA ASP A 422 -3.55 -35.94 9.91
C ASP A 422 -2.78 -37.17 9.42
N ASN A 423 -1.76 -37.58 10.15
CA ASN A 423 -0.96 -38.74 9.77
C ASN A 423 -1.73 -40.07 9.81
N ARG A 424 -2.86 -40.14 10.54
CA ARG A 424 -3.60 -41.39 10.75
C ARG A 424 -4.39 -41.79 9.51
N ILE A 425 -4.99 -40.84 8.80
CA ILE A 425 -5.70 -41.14 7.53
C ILE A 425 -4.75 -41.72 6.47
N PHE A 426 -3.48 -41.31 6.50
CA PHE A 426 -2.44 -41.81 5.61
C PHE A 426 -1.72 -43.06 6.14
N GLU A 427 -2.01 -43.53 7.36
CA GLU A 427 -1.29 -44.62 8.04
C GLU A 427 0.23 -44.37 8.15
N ILE A 428 0.61 -43.13 8.41
CA ILE A 428 1.99 -42.70 8.63
C ILE A 428 2.24 -42.64 10.13
N SER A 429 3.36 -43.19 10.61
CA SER A 429 3.70 -43.16 12.03
C SER A 429 3.94 -41.73 12.52
N ASN A 430 3.75 -41.45 13.82
CA ASN A 430 4.04 -40.11 14.37
C ASN A 430 5.52 -39.71 14.14
N MET A 431 6.43 -40.67 14.24
CA MET A 431 7.87 -40.45 14.04
C MET A 431 8.17 -40.07 12.59
N ASP A 432 7.55 -40.76 11.62
CA ASP A 432 7.72 -40.42 10.21
C ASP A 432 7.06 -39.08 9.87
N ALA A 433 5.86 -38.83 10.40
CA ALA A 433 5.14 -37.59 10.17
C ALA A 433 5.92 -36.38 10.68
N ASP A 434 6.49 -36.44 11.88
CA ASP A 434 7.32 -35.38 12.46
C ASP A 434 8.57 -35.07 11.59
N ALA A 435 9.17 -36.12 11.04
CA ALA A 435 10.35 -36.02 10.18
C ALA A 435 10.06 -35.57 8.73
N MET A 436 8.80 -35.61 8.28
CA MET A 436 8.43 -35.35 6.88
C MET A 436 8.43 -33.85 6.55
N ASP A 437 8.94 -33.50 5.37
CA ASP A 437 8.81 -32.16 4.80
C ASP A 437 7.31 -31.76 4.74
N PRO A 438 6.91 -30.59 5.27
CA PRO A 438 5.57 -30.05 5.13
C PRO A 438 5.03 -30.06 3.69
N GLN A 439 5.88 -29.86 2.66
CA GLN A 439 5.46 -29.95 1.25
C GLN A 439 4.95 -31.35 0.88
N CYS A 440 5.60 -32.41 1.39
CA CYS A 440 5.12 -33.79 1.20
C CYS A 440 3.76 -34.02 1.88
N ARG A 441 3.55 -33.42 3.05
CA ARG A 441 2.28 -33.51 3.80
C ARG A 441 1.16 -32.81 3.04
N GLN A 442 1.42 -31.59 2.54
CA GLN A 442 0.48 -30.79 1.76
C GLN A 442 0.08 -31.48 0.45
N VAL A 443 1.02 -32.08 -0.27
CA VAL A 443 0.73 -32.87 -1.48
C VAL A 443 -0.21 -34.04 -1.18
N LEU A 444 0.00 -34.75 -0.06
CA LEU A 444 -0.89 -35.83 0.39
C LEU A 444 -2.30 -35.33 0.70
N GLU A 445 -2.43 -34.23 1.46
CA GLU A 445 -3.74 -33.68 1.84
C GLU A 445 -4.51 -33.15 0.64
N VAL A 446 -3.87 -32.31 -0.18
CA VAL A 446 -4.50 -31.73 -1.39
C VAL A 446 -4.93 -32.83 -2.35
N GLY A 447 -4.09 -33.82 -2.61
CA GLY A 447 -4.47 -34.93 -3.47
C GLY A 447 -5.55 -35.82 -2.85
N CYS A 448 -5.57 -35.99 -1.52
CA CYS A 448 -6.66 -36.68 -0.82
C CYS A 448 -8.00 -35.96 -0.98
N MET A 449 -8.01 -34.62 -0.91
CA MET A 449 -9.23 -33.83 -1.14
C MET A 449 -9.74 -34.01 -2.57
N ILE A 450 -8.85 -34.02 -3.56
CA ILE A 450 -9.19 -34.27 -4.97
C ILE A 450 -9.78 -35.68 -5.15
N LEU A 451 -9.15 -36.70 -4.57
CA LEU A 451 -9.65 -38.08 -4.60
C LEU A 451 -11.04 -38.19 -3.94
N ALA A 452 -11.22 -37.56 -2.78
CA ALA A 452 -12.48 -37.57 -2.03
C ALA A 452 -13.65 -36.96 -2.82
N GLN A 453 -13.41 -35.88 -3.60
CA GLN A 453 -14.43 -35.30 -4.48
C GLN A 453 -14.92 -36.28 -5.57
N ARG A 454 -14.10 -37.27 -5.94
CA ARG A 454 -14.46 -38.33 -6.88
C ARG A 454 -14.91 -39.62 -6.18
N GLY A 455 -15.08 -39.58 -4.86
CA GLY A 455 -15.41 -40.73 -4.04
C GLY A 455 -14.30 -41.78 -3.97
N ILE A 456 -13.08 -41.48 -4.43
CA ILE A 456 -11.94 -42.39 -4.40
C ILE A 456 -11.34 -42.41 -3.00
N THR A 457 -11.25 -43.59 -2.39
CA THR A 457 -10.74 -43.77 -1.03
C THR A 457 -9.56 -44.71 -1.03
N LYS A 458 -8.65 -44.54 -0.05
CA LYS A 458 -7.51 -45.44 0.14
C LYS A 458 -7.92 -46.91 0.24
N LYS A 459 -9.04 -47.21 0.92
CA LYS A 459 -9.59 -48.57 1.02
C LYS A 459 -9.95 -49.15 -0.35
N MET A 460 -10.53 -48.33 -1.23
CA MET A 460 -10.82 -48.75 -2.60
C MET A 460 -9.54 -48.99 -3.39
N CYS A 461 -8.58 -48.07 -3.35
CA CYS A 461 -7.32 -48.26 -4.08
C CYS A 461 -6.51 -49.47 -3.60
N ASN A 462 -6.59 -49.82 -2.31
CA ASN A 462 -5.94 -51.01 -1.75
C ASN A 462 -6.59 -52.32 -2.22
N THR A 463 -7.91 -52.32 -2.47
CA THR A 463 -8.64 -53.51 -2.93
C THR A 463 -8.69 -53.62 -4.46
N HIS A 464 -8.63 -52.47 -5.15
CA HIS A 464 -8.66 -52.32 -6.58
C HIS A 464 -7.51 -51.39 -6.98
N PRO A 465 -6.30 -51.94 -7.23
CA PRO A 465 -5.17 -51.13 -7.65
C PRO A 465 -5.54 -50.32 -8.89
N ILE A 466 -5.34 -49.01 -8.81
CA ILE A 466 -5.66 -48.07 -9.90
C ILE A 466 -4.39 -47.80 -10.68
N HIS A 467 -4.46 -47.96 -12.00
CA HIS A 467 -3.35 -47.61 -12.89
C HIS A 467 -3.42 -46.13 -13.27
N ALA A 468 -3.02 -45.29 -12.31
CA ALA A 468 -3.00 -43.83 -12.43
C ALA A 468 -1.63 -43.27 -12.05
N SER A 469 -1.28 -42.14 -12.66
CA SER A 469 0.01 -41.48 -12.48
C SER A 469 -0.10 -40.13 -11.77
N VAL A 470 1.02 -39.67 -11.22
CA VAL A 470 1.11 -38.41 -10.48
C VAL A 470 2.32 -37.63 -10.92
N SER A 471 2.16 -36.32 -11.09
CA SER A 471 3.26 -35.37 -11.26
C SER A 471 3.12 -34.24 -10.25
N VAL A 472 4.24 -33.88 -9.61
CA VAL A 472 4.29 -32.78 -8.65
C VAL A 472 5.33 -31.76 -9.11
N GLY A 473 4.90 -30.53 -9.34
CA GLY A 473 5.78 -29.38 -9.52
C GLY A 473 6.33 -28.91 -8.17
N CYS A 474 7.66 -28.95 -8.00
CA CYS A 474 8.33 -28.50 -6.79
C CYS A 474 9.80 -28.23 -7.10
N ASP A 475 10.28 -27.02 -6.80
CA ASP A 475 11.63 -26.55 -7.14
C ASP A 475 12.49 -26.21 -5.90
N LYS A 476 11.94 -26.36 -4.68
CA LYS A 476 12.62 -26.01 -3.42
C LYS A 476 12.64 -27.15 -2.42
N GLU A 477 13.80 -27.37 -1.80
CA GLU A 477 14.02 -28.32 -0.70
C GLU A 477 14.68 -27.59 0.48
N GLU A 478 13.88 -26.93 1.32
CA GLU A 478 14.38 -26.20 2.49
C GLU A 478 14.37 -27.04 3.78
N TRP A 479 13.52 -28.07 3.87
CA TRP A 479 13.27 -28.81 5.10
C TRP A 479 14.53 -29.43 5.72
N LEU A 480 15.43 -29.98 4.91
CA LEU A 480 16.69 -30.56 5.40
C LEU A 480 17.68 -29.53 5.96
N ASN A 481 17.44 -28.25 5.71
CA ASN A 481 18.23 -27.14 6.26
C ASN A 481 17.59 -26.54 7.52
N MET A 482 16.40 -26.99 7.92
CA MET A 482 15.73 -26.51 9.13
C MET A 482 16.47 -26.98 10.40
N PRO A 483 16.60 -26.10 11.42
CA PRO A 483 17.15 -26.49 12.72
C PRO A 483 16.35 -27.66 13.33
N GLY A 484 17.07 -28.64 13.88
CA GLY A 484 16.45 -29.79 14.56
C GLY A 484 16.01 -30.93 13.65
N VAL A 485 16.02 -30.76 12.32
CA VAL A 485 15.75 -31.86 11.37
C VAL A 485 16.99 -32.75 11.25
N PRO A 486 16.94 -34.03 11.66
CA PRO A 486 18.12 -34.89 11.64
C PRO A 486 18.44 -35.34 10.21
N ARG A 487 19.73 -35.29 9.83
CA ARG A 487 20.21 -35.73 8.50
C ARG A 487 19.86 -37.18 8.16
N SER A 488 19.56 -38.02 9.14
CA SER A 488 19.10 -39.40 8.94
C SER A 488 17.77 -39.51 8.19
N VAL A 489 16.95 -38.44 8.15
CA VAL A 489 15.67 -38.43 7.43
C VAL A 489 15.80 -37.93 5.98
N ALA A 490 17.02 -37.60 5.53
CA ALA A 490 17.28 -37.03 4.21
C ALA A 490 16.71 -37.88 3.05
N THR A 491 16.83 -39.20 3.13
CA THR A 491 16.30 -40.11 2.10
C THR A 491 14.77 -40.07 2.01
N ASN A 492 14.09 -39.76 3.11
CA ASN A 492 12.63 -39.73 3.20
C ASN A 492 12.03 -38.38 2.75
N ASN A 493 12.88 -37.38 2.50
CA ASN A 493 12.50 -36.02 2.12
C ASN A 493 13.14 -35.55 0.80
N GLN A 494 13.79 -36.45 0.06
CA GLN A 494 14.23 -36.15 -1.31
C GLN A 494 13.01 -35.73 -2.14
N LEU A 495 13.19 -34.78 -3.05
CA LEU A 495 12.10 -34.27 -3.92
C LEU A 495 11.28 -35.40 -4.57
N ALA A 496 11.92 -36.45 -5.10
CA ALA A 496 11.24 -37.60 -5.71
C ALA A 496 10.24 -38.31 -4.76
N ILE A 497 10.46 -38.25 -3.45
CA ILE A 497 9.56 -38.84 -2.45
C ILE A 497 8.25 -38.06 -2.34
N THR A 498 8.24 -36.76 -2.65
CA THR A 498 7.02 -35.94 -2.65
C THR A 498 5.92 -36.55 -3.51
N ALA A 499 6.23 -36.97 -4.74
CA ALA A 499 5.28 -37.68 -5.61
C ALA A 499 5.16 -39.18 -5.25
N ASN A 500 6.28 -39.88 -5.03
CA ASN A 500 6.26 -41.34 -4.80
C ASN A 500 5.46 -41.74 -3.55
N ARG A 501 5.48 -40.91 -2.50
CA ARG A 501 4.72 -41.16 -1.28
C ARG A 501 3.23 -41.13 -1.56
N PHE A 502 2.75 -40.24 -2.42
CA PHE A 502 1.34 -40.22 -2.83
C PHE A 502 0.94 -41.52 -3.53
N ASN A 503 1.70 -41.96 -4.54
CA ASN A 503 1.45 -43.23 -5.22
C ASN A 503 1.47 -44.42 -4.25
N TYR A 504 2.43 -44.44 -3.32
CA TYR A 504 2.54 -45.50 -2.33
C TYR A 504 1.32 -45.55 -1.41
N ILE A 505 0.93 -44.41 -0.82
CA ILE A 505 -0.18 -44.34 0.15
C ILE A 505 -1.52 -44.70 -0.48
N PHE A 506 -1.75 -44.27 -1.73
CA PHE A 506 -2.99 -44.54 -2.47
C PHE A 506 -2.86 -45.74 -3.41
N ASN A 507 -1.82 -46.57 -3.28
CA ASN A 507 -1.60 -47.80 -4.05
C ASN A 507 -1.73 -47.62 -5.59
N LEU A 508 -1.30 -46.47 -6.11
CA LEU A 508 -1.37 -46.13 -7.54
C LEU A 508 -0.21 -46.80 -8.30
N LYS A 509 -0.51 -47.33 -9.49
CA LYS A 509 0.42 -48.17 -10.27
C LYS A 509 1.04 -47.51 -11.50
N GLY A 510 0.59 -46.31 -11.85
CA GLY A 510 1.17 -45.53 -12.93
C GLY A 510 2.46 -44.81 -12.52
N GLY A 511 2.99 -44.01 -13.45
CA GLY A 511 4.20 -43.21 -13.24
C GLY A 511 4.09 -42.20 -12.09
N SER A 512 5.24 -41.85 -11.52
CA SER A 512 5.37 -40.87 -10.45
C SER A 512 6.52 -39.93 -10.79
N TYR A 513 6.21 -38.64 -10.88
CA TYR A 513 7.12 -37.63 -11.43
C TYR A 513 7.21 -36.43 -10.51
N VAL A 514 8.42 -35.86 -10.44
CA VAL A 514 8.64 -34.54 -9.88
C VAL A 514 9.22 -33.67 -10.97
N CYS A 515 8.64 -32.50 -11.15
CA CYS A 515 9.02 -31.53 -12.15
C CYS A 515 9.64 -30.33 -11.44
N ASP A 516 10.91 -30.05 -11.75
CA ASP A 516 11.61 -28.84 -11.33
C ASP A 516 12.00 -28.06 -12.58
N THR A 517 11.23 -27.02 -12.85
CA THR A 517 11.49 -26.00 -13.86
C THR A 517 11.30 -24.61 -13.26
N ALA A 518 11.70 -24.44 -11.99
CA ALA A 518 11.50 -23.25 -11.19
C ALA A 518 10.02 -22.78 -11.18
N CYS A 519 9.75 -21.51 -11.50
CA CYS A 519 8.43 -20.89 -11.47
C CYS A 519 7.37 -21.59 -12.36
N SER A 520 7.78 -22.41 -13.33
CA SER A 520 6.87 -23.11 -14.25
C SER A 520 6.56 -24.56 -13.86
N SER A 521 7.10 -25.04 -12.73
CA SER A 521 7.09 -26.46 -12.36
C SER A 521 5.71 -27.11 -12.33
N SER A 522 4.70 -26.41 -11.80
CA SER A 522 3.31 -26.92 -11.73
C SER A 522 2.63 -27.02 -13.10
N LEU A 523 2.91 -26.07 -14.01
CA LEU A 523 2.42 -26.11 -15.39
C LEU A 523 3.10 -27.24 -16.18
N VAL A 524 4.39 -27.48 -15.95
CA VAL A 524 5.11 -28.61 -16.56
C VAL A 524 4.59 -29.95 -16.04
N ALA A 525 4.32 -30.06 -14.73
CA ALA A 525 3.67 -31.23 -14.16
C ALA A 525 2.30 -31.50 -14.82
N THR A 526 1.53 -30.44 -15.07
CA THR A 526 0.23 -30.52 -15.76
C THR A 526 0.37 -30.92 -17.23
N HIS A 527 1.34 -30.35 -17.96
CA HIS A 527 1.66 -30.73 -19.34
C HIS A 527 2.03 -32.21 -19.44
N LEU A 528 2.88 -32.70 -18.54
CA LEU A 528 3.26 -34.11 -18.49
C LEU A 528 2.04 -35.02 -18.28
N GLY A 529 1.11 -34.61 -17.41
CA GLY A 529 -0.15 -35.34 -17.20
C GLY A 529 -1.00 -35.45 -18.47
N LYS A 530 -1.10 -34.36 -19.23
CA LYS A 530 -1.79 -34.38 -20.53
C LYS A 530 -1.13 -35.35 -21.51
N VAL A 531 0.20 -35.28 -21.65
CA VAL A 531 0.96 -36.13 -22.58
C VAL A 531 0.79 -37.62 -22.21
N ASN A 532 0.94 -37.97 -20.94
CA ASN A 532 0.80 -39.34 -20.47
C ASN A 532 -0.62 -39.88 -20.68
N LEU A 533 -1.66 -39.08 -20.45
CA LEU A 533 -3.06 -39.49 -20.67
C LEU A 533 -3.42 -39.69 -22.13
N LEU A 534 -2.78 -38.96 -23.05
CA LEU A 534 -3.00 -39.08 -24.48
C LEU A 534 -2.18 -40.22 -25.11
N GLU A 535 -1.02 -40.57 -24.56
CA GLU A 535 -0.21 -41.71 -25.00
C GLU A 535 -0.74 -43.06 -24.48
N ARG A 536 -1.91 -43.45 -24.98
CA ARG A 536 -2.61 -44.66 -24.55
C ARG A 536 -2.06 -45.97 -25.12
N ARG A 537 -1.16 -45.91 -26.11
CA ARG A 537 -0.68 -47.11 -26.79
C ARG A 537 0.23 -47.93 -25.89
N TRP A 538 1.06 -47.25 -25.11
CA TRP A 538 2.08 -47.88 -24.28
C TRP A 538 1.68 -48.00 -22.82
N ASP A 539 0.98 -46.98 -22.30
CA ASP A 539 0.63 -46.91 -20.88
C ASP A 539 -0.77 -46.30 -20.68
N PRO A 540 -1.86 -47.09 -20.83
CA PRO A 540 -3.22 -46.57 -20.74
C PRO A 540 -3.60 -46.26 -19.29
N LEU A 541 -3.52 -44.99 -18.92
CA LEU A 541 -3.83 -44.49 -17.58
C LEU A 541 -5.34 -44.26 -17.37
N GLU A 542 -5.83 -44.58 -16.18
CA GLU A 542 -7.21 -44.30 -15.77
C GLU A 542 -7.44 -42.79 -15.53
N TRP A 543 -6.46 -42.14 -14.89
CA TRP A 543 -6.40 -40.70 -14.65
C TRP A 543 -4.96 -40.30 -14.32
N HIS A 544 -4.68 -39.00 -14.37
CA HIS A 544 -3.40 -38.43 -13.94
C HIS A 544 -3.67 -37.30 -12.93
N MET A 545 -2.92 -37.27 -11.84
CA MET A 545 -2.96 -36.17 -10.87
C MET A 545 -1.78 -35.25 -11.07
N ALA A 546 -2.05 -33.98 -11.35
CA ALA A 546 -1.03 -32.94 -11.46
C ALA A 546 -1.15 -32.00 -10.26
N GLN A 547 -0.07 -31.83 -9.51
CA GLN A 547 -0.02 -30.95 -8.34
C GLN A 547 1.17 -29.99 -8.45
N GLY A 548 1.13 -28.92 -7.67
CA GLY A 548 2.26 -28.02 -7.42
C GLY A 548 2.29 -27.63 -5.95
N THR A 549 3.49 -27.51 -5.37
CA THR A 549 3.70 -27.08 -3.98
C THR A 549 4.88 -26.12 -3.92
N ASN A 550 4.75 -25.06 -3.12
CA ASN A 550 5.84 -24.21 -2.69
C ASN A 550 5.58 -23.72 -1.26
N LEU A 551 6.58 -23.84 -0.38
CA LEU A 551 6.55 -23.32 0.98
C LEU A 551 7.87 -22.60 1.29
N SER A 552 7.79 -21.47 1.98
CA SER A 552 8.95 -20.66 2.44
C SER A 552 9.34 -21.01 3.88
N LEU A 553 10.13 -22.07 4.07
CA LEU A 553 10.49 -22.61 5.39
C LEU A 553 11.62 -21.86 6.10
N THR A 554 12.54 -21.24 5.35
CA THR A 554 13.66 -20.50 5.93
C THR A 554 13.82 -19.11 5.31
N VAL A 555 14.60 -18.26 5.98
CA VAL A 555 14.98 -16.93 5.45
C VAL A 555 15.88 -17.01 4.21
N GLY A 556 16.52 -18.16 3.95
CA GLY A 556 17.55 -18.29 2.92
C GLY A 556 17.05 -17.95 1.51
N LEU A 557 15.81 -18.29 1.18
CA LEU A 557 15.22 -17.95 -0.12
C LEU A 557 14.93 -16.46 -0.28
N MET A 558 14.64 -15.74 0.82
CA MET A 558 14.53 -14.29 0.80
C MET A 558 15.89 -13.62 0.62
N ILE A 559 16.91 -14.07 1.35
CA ILE A 559 18.30 -13.60 1.21
C ILE A 559 18.76 -13.77 -0.25
N GLY A 560 18.59 -14.97 -0.83
CA GLY A 560 18.99 -15.24 -2.21
C GLY A 560 18.21 -14.42 -3.25
N GLY A 561 16.91 -14.21 -3.01
CA GLY A 561 16.05 -13.39 -3.87
C GLY A 561 16.43 -11.91 -3.85
N CYS A 562 16.69 -11.34 -2.67
CA CYS A 562 17.20 -9.98 -2.51
C CYS A 562 18.58 -9.82 -3.16
N ALA A 563 19.51 -10.74 -2.91
CA ALA A 563 20.84 -10.73 -3.51
C ALA A 563 20.81 -10.81 -5.06
N SER A 564 19.75 -11.38 -5.63
CA SER A 564 19.53 -11.45 -7.09
C SER A 564 18.65 -10.33 -7.63
N HIS A 565 18.21 -9.40 -6.77
CA HIS A 565 17.31 -8.28 -7.09
C HIS A 565 16.00 -8.74 -7.75
N MET A 566 15.52 -9.91 -7.33
CA MET A 566 14.30 -10.51 -7.85
C MET A 566 13.08 -10.12 -7.02
N LEU A 567 13.27 -9.78 -5.75
CA LEU A 567 12.19 -9.46 -4.82
C LEU A 567 11.94 -7.95 -4.76
N SER A 568 10.68 -7.57 -4.66
CA SER A 568 10.27 -6.17 -4.48
C SER A 568 10.53 -5.70 -3.04
N PRO A 569 11.18 -4.54 -2.84
CA PRO A 569 11.26 -3.89 -1.53
C PRO A 569 9.89 -3.59 -0.91
N GLY A 570 8.87 -3.33 -1.75
CA GLY A 570 7.49 -3.12 -1.31
C GLY A 570 6.77 -4.38 -0.83
N GLY A 571 7.40 -5.56 -0.94
CA GLY A 571 6.86 -6.82 -0.45
C GLY A 571 5.62 -7.32 -1.20
N ARG A 572 5.42 -6.87 -2.44
CA ARG A 572 4.25 -7.20 -3.29
C ARG A 572 4.66 -7.35 -4.74
N CYS A 573 3.84 -8.04 -5.53
CA CYS A 573 3.94 -8.04 -6.99
C CYS A 573 3.09 -6.88 -7.53
N PHE A 574 3.72 -5.81 -7.99
CA PHE A 574 3.01 -4.68 -8.62
C PHE A 574 2.81 -4.92 -10.11
N THR A 575 2.10 -5.99 -10.47
CA THR A 575 1.93 -6.47 -11.84
C THR A 575 1.33 -5.38 -12.74
N PHE A 576 2.04 -5.03 -13.82
CA PHE A 576 1.68 -3.97 -14.77
C PHE A 576 1.62 -2.54 -14.21
N ASN A 577 2.04 -2.32 -12.97
CA ASN A 577 2.17 -0.98 -12.40
C ASN A 577 3.49 -0.32 -12.86
N ALA A 578 3.52 1.00 -12.99
CA ALA A 578 4.73 1.75 -13.30
C ALA A 578 5.85 1.57 -12.24
N SER A 579 5.48 1.34 -10.98
CA SER A 579 6.41 1.10 -9.87
C SER A 579 6.85 -0.37 -9.72
N ALA A 580 6.56 -1.23 -10.70
CA ALA A 580 6.97 -2.63 -10.73
C ALA A 580 8.48 -2.80 -10.57
N ASN A 581 8.92 -3.32 -9.42
CA ASN A 581 10.33 -3.42 -9.04
C ASN A 581 10.73 -4.79 -8.46
N GLY A 582 9.96 -5.84 -8.76
CA GLY A 582 10.24 -7.21 -8.32
C GLY A 582 8.97 -7.98 -7.96
N TYR A 583 9.11 -9.28 -7.73
CA TYR A 583 8.01 -10.11 -7.23
C TYR A 583 8.05 -10.23 -5.71
N ASN A 584 7.04 -10.84 -5.10
CA ASN A 584 7.15 -11.35 -3.74
C ASN A 584 6.76 -12.82 -3.61
N ARG A 585 7.29 -13.48 -2.57
CA ARG A 585 7.13 -14.90 -2.32
C ARG A 585 5.74 -15.20 -1.75
N GLY A 586 5.29 -16.43 -1.96
CA GLY A 586 4.03 -16.92 -1.43
C GLY A 586 3.99 -18.44 -1.31
N ASP A 587 3.26 -18.92 -0.32
CA ASP A 587 3.05 -20.32 -0.02
C ASP A 587 1.77 -20.85 -0.67
N GLY A 588 1.81 -22.09 -1.12
CA GLY A 588 0.60 -22.80 -1.53
C GLY A 588 0.85 -24.16 -2.13
N THR A 589 -0.17 -25.01 -2.06
CA THR A 589 -0.28 -26.29 -2.74
C THR A 589 -1.61 -26.38 -3.46
N ALA A 590 -1.58 -26.73 -4.74
CA ALA A 590 -2.79 -26.91 -5.54
C ALA A 590 -2.65 -28.13 -6.46
N GLY A 591 -3.76 -28.63 -6.96
CA GLY A 591 -3.72 -29.66 -7.98
C GLY A 591 -5.06 -29.99 -8.61
N PHE A 592 -4.97 -30.81 -9.65
CA PHE A 592 -6.09 -31.23 -10.48
C PHE A 592 -6.02 -32.73 -10.77
N MET A 593 -7.19 -33.36 -10.87
CA MET A 593 -7.31 -34.67 -11.52
C MET A 593 -7.69 -34.50 -12.98
N LEU A 594 -6.89 -35.11 -13.84
CA LEU A 594 -7.05 -35.12 -15.29
C LEU A 594 -7.50 -36.49 -15.78
N LYS A 595 -8.43 -36.54 -16.73
CA LYS A 595 -8.83 -37.76 -17.43
C LYS A 595 -8.89 -37.53 -18.92
N ALA A 596 -8.43 -38.49 -19.72
CA ALA A 596 -8.59 -38.41 -21.17
C ALA A 596 -10.03 -38.82 -21.57
N GLY A 597 -10.63 -38.08 -22.49
CA GLY A 597 -12.03 -38.13 -22.87
C GLY A 597 -12.83 -36.89 -22.45
N ASN A 598 -14.12 -36.86 -22.79
CA ASN A 598 -14.99 -35.71 -22.52
C ASN A 598 -15.42 -35.62 -21.06
N HIS A 599 -15.90 -36.71 -20.47
CA HIS A 599 -16.37 -36.75 -19.08
C HIS A 599 -17.45 -35.70 -18.78
N ASP A 600 -18.46 -35.58 -19.63
CA ASP A 600 -19.46 -34.49 -19.60
C ASP A 600 -20.18 -34.32 -18.25
N ASP A 601 -20.40 -35.41 -17.50
CA ASP A 601 -21.09 -35.38 -16.21
C ASP A 601 -20.20 -34.95 -15.02
N GLU A 602 -18.88 -34.91 -15.20
CA GLU A 602 -17.92 -34.62 -14.12
C GLU A 602 -16.87 -33.55 -14.46
N ARG A 603 -16.77 -33.14 -15.72
CA ARG A 603 -15.77 -32.18 -16.21
C ARG A 603 -16.05 -30.77 -15.70
N MET A 604 -15.03 -30.17 -15.11
CA MET A 604 -14.98 -28.74 -14.79
C MET A 604 -14.48 -27.90 -15.97
N ALA A 605 -13.45 -28.38 -16.66
CA ALA A 605 -12.84 -27.68 -17.80
C ALA A 605 -12.16 -28.67 -18.78
N PHE A 606 -11.89 -28.21 -20.00
CA PHE A 606 -11.01 -28.92 -20.94
C PHE A 606 -9.59 -28.36 -20.88
N LEU A 607 -8.60 -29.24 -20.79
CA LEU A 607 -7.19 -28.91 -21.01
C LEU A 607 -6.86 -29.05 -22.50
N ARG A 608 -7.15 -28.02 -23.29
CA ARG A 608 -7.08 -28.07 -24.76
C ARG A 608 -5.65 -28.10 -25.31
N GLY A 609 -4.80 -27.20 -24.82
CA GLY A 609 -3.45 -26.97 -25.33
C GLY A 609 -2.50 -26.71 -24.18
N THR A 610 -1.32 -27.31 -24.23
CA THR A 610 -0.19 -27.05 -23.33
C THR A 610 1.10 -27.13 -24.14
N GLN A 611 1.97 -26.13 -23.98
CA GLN A 611 3.24 -26.10 -24.66
C GLN A 611 4.35 -25.80 -23.65
N MET A 612 5.49 -26.47 -23.84
CA MET A 612 6.73 -26.14 -23.15
C MET A 612 7.70 -25.49 -24.14
N GLY A 613 8.48 -24.54 -23.63
CA GLY A 613 9.51 -23.82 -24.37
C GLY A 613 10.70 -23.50 -23.47
N GLN A 614 11.80 -23.08 -24.07
CA GLN A 614 12.97 -22.57 -23.35
C GLN A 614 13.53 -21.39 -24.13
N ASP A 615 13.94 -20.36 -23.40
CA ASP A 615 14.36 -19.06 -23.96
C ASP A 615 15.59 -19.15 -24.87
N GLY A 616 16.35 -20.24 -24.77
CA GLY A 616 17.60 -20.45 -25.47
C GLY A 616 18.66 -19.48 -24.99
N ARG A 617 19.44 -18.95 -25.94
CA ARG A 617 20.40 -17.89 -25.67
C ARG A 617 19.67 -16.54 -25.68
N SER A 618 19.47 -15.95 -24.50
CA SER A 618 18.92 -14.60 -24.30
C SER A 618 19.99 -13.65 -23.72
N ALA A 619 19.59 -12.48 -23.21
CA ALA A 619 20.51 -11.47 -22.67
C ALA A 619 21.29 -11.96 -21.43
N SER A 620 20.67 -12.80 -20.60
CA SER A 620 21.29 -13.53 -19.49
C SER A 620 20.51 -14.81 -19.23
N LEU A 621 21.04 -15.74 -18.44
CA LEU A 621 20.36 -17.01 -18.15
C LEU A 621 18.96 -16.83 -17.52
N SER A 622 18.78 -15.76 -16.75
CA SER A 622 17.54 -15.44 -16.04
C SER A 622 16.69 -14.37 -16.74
N ALA A 623 17.20 -13.70 -17.77
CA ALA A 623 16.44 -12.69 -18.49
C ALA A 623 15.38 -13.34 -19.41
N PRO A 624 14.12 -12.88 -19.36
CA PRO A 624 13.05 -13.41 -20.18
C PRO A 624 13.28 -13.13 -21.69
N ASN A 625 12.71 -13.98 -22.54
CA ASN A 625 12.76 -13.81 -23.99
C ASN A 625 11.36 -13.72 -24.63
N GLY A 626 10.95 -12.51 -25.01
CA GLY A 626 9.65 -12.24 -25.65
C GLY A 626 9.35 -13.14 -26.86
N PRO A 627 10.23 -13.28 -27.86
CA PRO A 627 10.02 -14.18 -29.00
C PRO A 627 9.85 -15.66 -28.62
N ALA A 628 10.57 -16.15 -27.61
CA ALA A 628 10.41 -17.52 -27.11
C ALA A 628 9.08 -17.73 -26.41
N GLN A 629 8.64 -16.75 -25.61
CA GLN A 629 7.31 -16.75 -24.98
C GLN A 629 6.21 -16.73 -26.05
N GLU A 630 6.30 -15.85 -27.05
CA GLU A 630 5.38 -15.79 -28.19
C GLU A 630 5.29 -17.15 -28.88
N LYS A 631 6.43 -17.77 -29.19
CA LYS A 631 6.47 -19.10 -29.83
C LYS A 631 5.81 -20.18 -28.96
N CYS A 632 6.04 -20.15 -27.64
CA CYS A 632 5.43 -21.08 -26.70
C CYS A 632 3.91 -20.92 -26.67
N ILE A 633 3.42 -19.68 -26.53
CA ILE A 633 1.99 -19.33 -26.52
C ILE A 633 1.33 -19.78 -27.84
N TRP A 634 1.93 -19.45 -28.99
CA TRP A 634 1.40 -19.90 -30.28
C TRP A 634 1.41 -21.41 -30.45
N GLY A 635 2.36 -22.12 -29.84
CA GLY A 635 2.37 -23.58 -29.79
C GLY A 635 1.13 -24.12 -29.08
N ALA A 636 0.82 -23.59 -27.90
CA ALA A 636 -0.36 -23.99 -27.12
C ALA A 636 -1.67 -23.63 -27.84
N VAL A 637 -1.76 -22.44 -28.45
CA VAL A 637 -2.93 -22.01 -29.24
C VAL A 637 -3.16 -22.93 -30.46
N ARG A 638 -2.09 -23.29 -31.18
CA ARG A 638 -2.18 -24.21 -32.33
C ARG A 638 -2.61 -25.61 -31.90
N GLU A 639 -2.07 -26.11 -30.79
CA GLU A 639 -2.46 -27.42 -30.25
C GLU A 639 -3.93 -27.40 -29.79
N ALA A 640 -4.36 -26.33 -29.13
CA ALA A 640 -5.74 -26.12 -28.72
C ALA A 640 -6.71 -25.96 -29.91
N ARG A 641 -6.17 -25.75 -31.13
CA ARG A 641 -6.90 -25.45 -32.37
C ARG A 641 -7.85 -24.26 -32.21
N MET A 642 -7.38 -23.23 -31.49
CA MET A 642 -8.11 -21.99 -31.27
C MET A 642 -7.52 -20.86 -32.12
N VAL A 643 -8.32 -19.83 -32.38
CA VAL A 643 -7.84 -18.52 -32.84
C VAL A 643 -7.74 -17.56 -31.64
N PRO A 644 -6.78 -16.61 -31.61
CA PRO A 644 -6.60 -15.73 -30.45
C PRO A 644 -7.86 -15.00 -29.97
N PRO A 645 -8.77 -14.51 -30.85
CA PRO A 645 -10.02 -13.88 -30.41
C PRO A 645 -10.99 -14.79 -29.64
N GLU A 646 -10.81 -16.12 -29.68
CA GLU A 646 -11.62 -17.05 -28.87
C GLU A 646 -11.16 -17.10 -27.39
N SER A 647 -9.98 -16.55 -27.07
CA SER A 647 -9.49 -16.44 -25.70
C SER A 647 -9.98 -15.14 -25.08
N THR A 648 -10.88 -15.23 -24.10
CA THR A 648 -11.49 -14.06 -23.45
C THR A 648 -10.78 -13.63 -22.16
N VAL A 649 -9.92 -14.48 -21.59
CA VAL A 649 -9.21 -14.25 -20.33
C VAL A 649 -7.77 -14.74 -20.46
N TRP A 650 -6.83 -14.00 -19.88
CA TRP A 650 -5.42 -14.35 -19.83
C TRP A 650 -4.91 -14.22 -18.39
N GLU A 651 -4.49 -15.35 -17.82
CA GLU A 651 -3.75 -15.37 -16.56
C GLU A 651 -2.25 -15.27 -16.88
N CYS A 652 -1.65 -14.12 -16.60
CA CYS A 652 -0.27 -13.80 -16.96
C CYS A 652 0.73 -14.29 -15.90
N HIS A 653 1.99 -14.53 -16.29
CA HIS A 653 3.04 -14.82 -15.30
C HIS A 653 3.23 -13.65 -14.31
N GLY A 654 3.18 -12.42 -14.82
CA GLY A 654 2.83 -11.23 -14.03
C GLY A 654 3.69 -10.96 -12.80
N THR A 655 5.00 -11.16 -12.86
CA THR A 655 5.90 -11.08 -11.69
C THR A 655 6.09 -9.67 -11.11
N GLY A 656 5.55 -8.61 -11.71
CA GLY A 656 5.73 -7.25 -11.20
C GLY A 656 7.17 -6.74 -11.31
N THR A 657 7.91 -7.22 -12.30
CA THR A 657 9.26 -6.75 -12.63
C THR A 657 9.19 -5.60 -13.65
N SER A 658 10.20 -4.73 -13.66
CA SER A 658 10.30 -3.62 -14.62
C SER A 658 10.61 -4.06 -16.06
N LEU A 659 11.28 -5.22 -16.21
CA LEU A 659 11.62 -5.85 -17.48
C LEU A 659 10.50 -6.72 -18.05
#